data_AF-A0A9W6L439-F1
#
_entry.id   AF-A0A9W6L439-F1
#
_cell.length_a   1.000
_cell.length_b   1.000
_cell.length_c   1.000
_cell.angle_alpha   90.00
_cell.angle_beta   90.00
_cell.angle_gamma   90.00
#
_symmetry.space_group_name_H-M   'P 1'
#
loop_
_entity.id
_entity.type
_entity.pdbx_description
1 polymer ?
#
loop_
_entity_poly.entity_id
_entity_poly.type
_entity_poly.pdbx_seq_one_letter_code
_entity_poly.pdbx_strand_id
1 'polypeptide(L)'
;MRRGRAAAAAVVVLPLALVASGGTALAGPVVVTPAARAAAALGEQAGPAVVLLRVALLAGTALAGGIALVHGLLGRRAPQGSSRGLLGGHVPRGLLVTAWVAAGVVAAAAEITHLTGSVSVLGTVAHVVLALVAAALLGTRWSAVPGAVLLVLLAAQLGSIHTGLAFALDATYAVASGVLVGATAVAAAGARRAGPAPGPRAGEPAVPAGSGPATGAPSAGLRSRAAAEAPTVPFGAVAVPEKADRPDVHPRSGVLARVAIAAGAVAVGAGVAQLVVSGPDTTHDLTGSGYGLAGLAAVALPVLVMAGWAAALLPAGRLRARELHRIAGVTGVAGIAAAALLATLPLPGPGPEPGRPLLRTVGAGADRLAVLVAPMRPGPNLVRLSGTGYPPPGTTDGTAVQPVALATGGHEHGPTLPTAASVSTDPTSAPAVPFTARDGAAGGWAVVDLPAGASTLTVSAGGVTSTVPVDTGSAAATPVEGALTGPDGPECAAALLGDLVGQRPGDATPEAGTCPSDTLSEADAGALRATIRTLTDHGVRSVRVVADDSPRSLAAAELVRTRATEAGARLVERPDADSALIVVSGWAPAAATLREASARALETPTHLGGTYLAPWLLTAGVVTRTSSSVVPLAFNPQDQLAKRYAGEVGAAFPGEAPSTSGYVRWAAHSGVPLDERPALFGAAPVDVPMTVNAPGDTDGHHGGGNPAAWFPHGTVVPVSAPLDPS
;
A
#
# COMPACT_ATOMS: atom_id res chain seq x y z
N MET A 1 47.46 1.49 6.19
CA MET A 1 46.15 1.86 5.60
C MET A 1 45.57 0.83 4.60
N ARG A 2 46.35 0.26 3.65
CA ARG A 2 45.83 -0.70 2.63
C ARG A 2 45.11 -1.94 3.19
N ARG A 3 45.62 -2.59 4.26
CA ARG A 3 45.00 -3.80 4.86
C ARG A 3 43.61 -3.60 5.49
N GLY A 4 43.29 -2.37 5.91
CA GLY A 4 41.99 -2.08 6.52
C GLY A 4 40.87 -1.83 5.51
N ARG A 5 41.20 -1.41 4.27
CA ARG A 5 40.22 -1.21 3.20
C ARG A 5 39.68 -2.55 2.65
N ALA A 6 40.56 -3.55 2.49
CA ALA A 6 40.18 -4.89 2.03
C ALA A 6 39.23 -5.62 3.01
N ALA A 7 39.37 -5.36 4.30
CA ALA A 7 38.51 -5.94 5.34
C ALA A 7 37.05 -5.46 5.27
N ALA A 8 36.87 -4.15 5.09
CA ALA A 8 35.55 -3.55 5.00
C ALA A 8 34.85 -3.95 3.71
N ALA A 9 35.60 -4.01 2.60
CA ALA A 9 35.10 -4.51 1.33
C ALA A 9 34.59 -5.97 1.44
N ALA A 10 35.34 -6.87 2.06
CA ALA A 10 34.92 -8.28 2.17
C ALA A 10 33.64 -8.50 3.01
N VAL A 11 33.36 -7.66 4.00
CA VAL A 11 32.16 -7.78 4.86
C VAL A 11 30.91 -7.29 4.15
N VAL A 12 31.04 -6.31 3.24
CA VAL A 12 29.91 -5.70 2.51
C VAL A 12 29.71 -6.35 1.14
N VAL A 13 30.79 -6.64 0.42
CA VAL A 13 30.77 -7.09 -0.99
C VAL A 13 30.51 -8.59 -1.12
N LEU A 14 31.02 -9.42 -0.20
CA LEU A 14 30.85 -10.88 -0.28
C LEU A 14 29.38 -11.31 -0.16
N PRO A 15 28.58 -10.78 0.80
CA PRO A 15 27.15 -11.09 0.87
C PRO A 15 26.37 -10.52 -0.32
N LEU A 16 26.71 -9.31 -0.79
CA LEU A 16 26.10 -8.69 -1.98
C LEU A 16 26.33 -9.54 -3.24
N ALA A 17 27.55 -10.05 -3.43
CA ALA A 17 27.90 -10.91 -4.54
C ALA A 17 27.15 -12.25 -4.49
N LEU A 18 26.98 -12.83 -3.29
CA LEU A 18 26.18 -14.05 -3.07
C LEU A 18 24.71 -13.86 -3.45
N VAL A 19 24.13 -12.69 -3.13
CA VAL A 19 22.76 -12.32 -3.52
C VAL A 19 22.65 -12.10 -5.03
N ALA A 20 23.60 -11.39 -5.64
CA ALA A 20 23.63 -11.17 -7.09
C ALA A 20 23.83 -12.47 -7.90
N SER A 21 24.66 -13.40 -7.42
CA SER A 21 24.83 -14.73 -8.01
C SER A 21 23.66 -15.68 -7.74
N GLY A 22 23.00 -15.53 -6.58
CA GLY A 22 21.79 -16.27 -6.25
C GLY A 22 20.60 -15.84 -7.10
N GLY A 23 20.47 -14.55 -7.42
CA GLY A 23 19.42 -14.02 -8.30
C GLY A 23 19.50 -14.51 -9.75
N THR A 24 20.67 -14.93 -10.22
CA THR A 24 20.85 -15.53 -11.56
C THR A 24 20.71 -17.06 -11.55
N ALA A 25 21.06 -17.74 -10.46
CA ALA A 25 20.90 -19.19 -10.33
C ALA A 25 19.50 -19.64 -9.87
N LEU A 26 18.73 -18.76 -9.22
CA LEU A 26 17.32 -18.96 -8.86
C LEU A 26 16.33 -18.41 -9.90
N ALA A 27 16.82 -17.94 -11.05
CA ALA A 27 16.03 -17.53 -12.22
C ALA A 27 15.46 -18.73 -13.01
N GLY A 28 15.23 -19.87 -12.36
CA GLY A 28 14.09 -20.71 -12.75
C GLY A 28 12.80 -19.93 -12.46
N PRO A 29 11.64 -20.32 -13.02
CA PRO A 29 10.40 -19.63 -12.71
C PRO A 29 10.15 -19.75 -11.21
N VAL A 30 10.49 -18.71 -10.44
CA VAL A 30 9.87 -18.48 -9.14
C VAL A 30 8.44 -18.19 -9.52
N VAL A 31 7.65 -19.25 -9.58
CA VAL A 31 6.20 -19.16 -9.61
C VAL A 31 5.86 -18.27 -8.43
N VAL A 32 5.45 -17.03 -8.71
CA VAL A 32 4.80 -16.18 -7.73
C VAL A 32 3.64 -17.02 -7.24
N THR A 33 3.80 -17.64 -6.08
CA THR A 33 2.82 -18.60 -5.60
C THR A 33 1.51 -17.86 -5.40
N PRO A 34 0.36 -18.52 -5.60
CA PRO A 34 -0.93 -17.98 -5.20
C PRO A 34 -0.90 -17.41 -3.77
N ALA A 35 -0.05 -17.96 -2.89
CA ALA A 35 0.21 -17.48 -1.54
C ALA A 35 0.91 -16.10 -1.45
N ALA A 36 1.85 -15.77 -2.34
CA ALA A 36 2.48 -14.44 -2.36
C ALA A 36 1.51 -13.36 -2.87
N ARG A 37 0.67 -13.72 -3.85
CA ARG A 37 -0.42 -12.87 -4.35
C ARG A 37 -1.56 -12.75 -3.33
N ALA A 38 -1.86 -13.83 -2.61
CA ALA A 38 -2.80 -13.83 -1.48
C ALA A 38 -2.26 -13.06 -0.28
N ALA A 39 -0.95 -13.03 -0.01
CA ALA A 39 -0.37 -12.22 1.06
C ALA A 39 -0.41 -10.71 0.76
N ALA A 40 -0.35 -10.31 -0.53
CA ALA A 40 -0.59 -8.94 -0.96
C ALA A 40 -2.07 -8.57 -0.83
N ALA A 41 -2.98 -9.46 -1.25
CA ALA A 41 -4.43 -9.28 -1.10
C ALA A 41 -4.88 -9.30 0.38
N LEU A 42 -4.24 -10.12 1.22
CA LEU A 42 -4.45 -10.13 2.66
C LEU A 42 -3.86 -8.89 3.33
N GLY A 43 -2.89 -8.19 2.74
CA GLY A 43 -2.40 -6.91 3.26
C GLY A 43 -3.50 -5.84 3.33
N GLU A 44 -4.53 -5.94 2.48
CA GLU A 44 -5.70 -5.05 2.51
C GLU A 44 -6.73 -5.45 3.58
N GLN A 45 -6.69 -6.68 4.10
CA GLN A 45 -7.61 -7.21 5.12
C GLN A 45 -6.94 -7.62 6.44
N ALA A 46 -5.62 -7.59 6.53
CA ALA A 46 -4.85 -8.04 7.68
C ALA A 46 -4.84 -6.94 8.75
N GLY A 47 -5.43 -7.23 9.91
CA GLY A 47 -5.43 -6.32 11.04
C GLY A 47 -4.01 -5.88 11.47
N PRO A 48 -3.89 -4.76 12.19
CA PRO A 48 -2.60 -4.13 12.55
C PRO A 48 -1.64 -5.09 13.28
N ALA A 49 -2.16 -6.11 13.98
CA ALA A 49 -1.37 -7.13 14.63
C ALA A 49 -0.50 -7.96 13.67
N VAL A 50 -1.02 -8.31 12.48
CA VAL A 50 -0.29 -9.10 11.47
C VAL A 50 0.84 -8.27 10.85
N VAL A 51 0.58 -6.98 10.59
CA VAL A 51 1.58 -6.03 10.10
C VAL A 51 2.72 -5.90 11.11
N LEU A 52 2.40 -5.67 12.38
CA LEU A 52 3.39 -5.57 13.46
C LEU A 52 4.24 -6.84 13.58
N LEU A 53 3.61 -8.00 13.45
CA LEU A 53 4.30 -9.30 13.50
C LEU A 53 5.29 -9.46 12.36
N ARG A 54 4.90 -9.08 11.13
CA ARG A 54 5.77 -9.13 9.95
C ARG A 54 6.95 -8.17 10.10
N VAL A 55 6.71 -6.96 10.60
CA VAL A 55 7.75 -5.98 10.91
C VAL A 55 8.72 -6.54 11.97
N ALA A 56 8.21 -7.16 13.03
CA ALA A 56 9.03 -7.77 14.09
C ALA A 56 9.89 -8.94 13.56
N LEU A 57 9.33 -9.79 12.69
CA LEU A 57 10.06 -10.89 12.05
C LEU A 57 11.24 -10.37 11.21
N LEU A 58 11.00 -9.37 10.36
CA LEU A 58 12.03 -8.80 9.47
C LEU A 58 13.12 -8.07 10.26
N ALA A 59 12.74 -7.24 11.23
CA ALA A 59 13.68 -6.54 12.10
C ALA A 59 14.51 -7.51 12.95
N GLY A 60 13.88 -8.54 13.53
CA GLY A 60 14.55 -9.60 14.29
C GLY A 60 15.54 -10.39 13.44
N THR A 61 15.15 -10.72 12.20
CA THR A 61 16.00 -11.44 11.24
C THR A 61 17.25 -10.65 10.88
N ALA A 62 17.08 -9.34 10.61
CA ALA A 62 18.20 -8.46 10.32
C ALA A 62 19.17 -8.33 11.49
N LEU A 63 18.64 -8.19 12.71
CA LEU A 63 19.43 -8.09 13.94
C LEU A 63 20.21 -9.38 14.21
N ALA A 64 19.54 -10.55 14.16
CA ALA A 64 20.16 -11.85 14.38
C ALA A 64 21.22 -12.17 13.31
N GLY A 65 20.87 -11.99 12.04
CA GLY A 65 21.76 -12.23 10.90
C GLY A 65 22.97 -11.30 10.90
N GLY A 66 22.73 -10.00 11.12
CA GLY A 66 23.77 -8.97 11.21
C GLY A 66 24.77 -9.21 12.33
N ILE A 67 24.30 -9.50 13.55
CA ILE A 67 25.17 -9.81 14.71
C ILE A 67 26.04 -11.03 14.40
N ALA A 68 25.44 -12.12 13.94
CA ALA A 68 26.14 -13.38 13.68
C ALA A 68 27.19 -13.25 12.56
N LEU A 69 26.85 -12.51 11.48
CA LEU A 69 27.75 -12.23 10.37
C LEU A 69 28.95 -11.36 10.78
N VAL A 70 28.69 -10.19 11.37
CA VAL A 70 29.74 -9.22 11.72
C VAL A 70 30.68 -9.80 12.79
N HIS A 71 30.13 -10.46 13.82
CA HIS A 71 30.94 -11.08 14.87
C HIS A 71 31.81 -12.22 14.32
N GLY A 72 31.24 -13.11 13.50
CA GLY A 72 31.96 -14.25 12.92
C GLY A 72 33.09 -13.82 11.97
N LEU A 73 32.87 -12.79 11.15
CA LEU A 73 33.89 -12.24 10.24
C LEU A 73 35.03 -11.52 10.98
N LEU A 74 34.73 -10.79 12.06
CA LEU A 74 35.75 -10.14 12.88
C LEU A 74 36.54 -11.13 13.75
N GLY A 75 35.94 -12.28 14.09
CA GLY A 75 36.59 -13.39 14.80
C GLY A 75 37.74 -14.05 14.04
N ARG A 76 37.81 -13.90 12.70
CA ARG A 76 38.83 -14.53 11.83
C ARG A 76 40.27 -14.01 12.03
N ARG A 77 40.51 -13.01 12.90
CA ARG A 77 41.81 -12.31 13.02
C ARG A 77 42.57 -12.48 14.34
N ALA A 78 42.19 -13.42 15.19
CA ALA A 78 43.05 -13.77 16.32
C ALA A 78 44.25 -14.61 15.80
N PRO A 79 45.51 -14.24 16.12
CA PRO A 79 46.67 -14.99 15.65
C PRO A 79 46.64 -16.44 16.19
N GLN A 80 46.89 -17.39 15.30
CA GLN A 80 47.11 -18.80 15.61
C GLN A 80 48.32 -18.92 16.56
N GLY A 81 48.07 -19.08 17.85
CA GLY A 81 49.15 -19.16 18.83
C GLY A 81 48.70 -19.36 20.27
N SER A 82 47.45 -19.01 20.63
CA SER A 82 46.89 -19.41 21.91
C SER A 82 46.11 -20.72 21.77
N SER A 83 46.63 -21.78 22.36
CA SER A 83 46.02 -23.10 22.54
C SER A 83 44.82 -23.08 23.51
N ARG A 84 43.95 -22.06 23.41
CA ARG A 84 42.63 -22.04 24.05
C ARG A 84 41.57 -22.35 23.01
N GLY A 85 41.29 -23.65 22.86
CA GLY A 85 40.00 -24.26 22.51
C GLY A 85 39.34 -23.85 21.18
N LEU A 86 38.92 -24.86 20.42
CA LEU A 86 37.99 -24.74 19.28
C LEU A 86 36.65 -24.03 19.62
N LEU A 87 36.40 -23.76 20.90
CA LEU A 87 35.26 -23.05 21.46
C LEU A 87 35.76 -21.94 22.39
N GLY A 88 35.53 -20.67 22.03
CA GLY A 88 35.57 -19.60 23.04
C GLY A 88 36.41 -18.39 22.70
N GLY A 89 36.00 -17.62 21.67
CA GLY A 89 36.11 -16.18 21.82
C GLY A 89 35.20 -15.75 22.98
N HIS A 90 35.69 -14.95 23.93
CA HIS A 90 34.88 -14.50 25.08
C HIS A 90 33.78 -13.51 24.61
N VAL A 91 32.61 -14.04 24.22
CA VAL A 91 31.45 -13.26 23.78
C VAL A 91 30.95 -12.40 24.95
N PRO A 92 30.74 -11.08 24.77
CA PRO A 92 30.14 -10.26 25.82
C PRO A 92 28.73 -10.78 26.15
N ARG A 93 28.42 -10.99 27.44
CA ARG A 93 27.08 -11.44 27.87
C ARG A 93 25.95 -10.61 27.27
N GLY A 94 26.14 -9.29 27.19
CA GLY A 94 25.15 -8.39 26.57
C GLY A 94 24.90 -8.70 25.08
N LEU A 95 25.92 -9.10 24.31
CA LEU A 95 25.77 -9.46 22.89
C LEU A 95 25.05 -10.82 22.73
N LEU A 96 25.38 -11.77 23.62
CA LEU A 96 24.75 -13.08 23.65
C LEU A 96 23.25 -12.95 23.97
N VAL A 97 22.89 -12.14 24.98
CA VAL A 97 21.49 -11.86 25.33
C VAL A 97 20.77 -11.21 24.16
N THR A 98 21.34 -10.19 23.50
CA THR A 98 20.68 -9.58 22.33
C THR A 98 20.48 -10.55 21.18
N ALA A 99 21.42 -11.47 20.93
CA ALA A 99 21.29 -12.46 19.87
C ALA A 99 20.19 -13.50 20.17
N TRP A 100 20.10 -13.97 21.42
CA TRP A 100 19.04 -14.88 21.83
C TRP A 100 17.66 -14.21 21.87
N VAL A 101 17.57 -12.96 22.32
CA VAL A 101 16.33 -12.19 22.26
C VAL A 101 15.89 -12.01 20.80
N ALA A 102 16.80 -11.64 19.90
CA ALA A 102 16.49 -11.52 18.47
C ALA A 102 16.01 -12.86 17.87
N ALA A 103 16.67 -13.97 18.20
CA ALA A 103 16.24 -15.31 17.75
C ALA A 103 14.86 -15.69 18.32
N GLY A 104 14.56 -15.36 19.57
CA GLY A 104 13.25 -15.58 20.19
C GLY A 104 12.15 -14.76 19.52
N VAL A 105 12.42 -13.49 19.17
CA VAL A 105 11.48 -12.65 18.40
C VAL A 105 11.22 -13.25 17.03
N VAL A 106 12.26 -13.71 16.31
CA VAL A 106 12.10 -14.38 15.01
C VAL A 106 11.26 -15.65 15.15
N ALA A 107 11.51 -16.47 16.17
CA ALA A 107 10.77 -17.71 16.39
C ALA A 107 9.27 -17.44 16.66
N ALA A 108 8.98 -16.57 17.62
CA ALA A 108 7.60 -16.22 17.97
C ALA A 108 6.86 -15.57 16.79
N ALA A 109 7.51 -14.64 16.08
CA ALA A 109 6.89 -13.97 14.95
C ALA A 109 6.64 -14.91 13.77
N ALA A 110 7.58 -15.80 13.45
CA ALA A 110 7.42 -16.78 12.37
C ALA A 110 6.32 -17.81 12.66
N GLU A 111 6.19 -18.24 13.91
CA GLU A 111 5.15 -19.18 14.35
C GLU A 111 3.76 -18.55 14.27
N ILE A 112 3.57 -17.35 14.80
CA ILE A 112 2.27 -16.66 14.73
C ILE A 112 1.91 -16.35 13.27
N THR A 113 2.91 -16.04 12.41
CA THR A 113 2.70 -15.78 10.97
C THR A 113 2.28 -17.06 10.22
N HIS A 114 2.74 -18.23 10.69
CA HIS A 114 2.28 -19.52 10.17
C HIS A 114 0.84 -19.84 10.61
N LEU A 115 0.52 -19.59 11.88
CA LEU A 115 -0.83 -19.82 12.42
C LEU A 115 -1.91 -18.96 11.74
N THR A 116 -1.54 -17.82 11.17
CA THR A 116 -2.42 -16.97 10.35
C THR A 116 -2.50 -17.40 8.87
N GLY A 117 -1.92 -18.55 8.50
CA GLY A 117 -2.06 -19.16 7.17
C GLY A 117 -1.20 -18.54 6.06
N SER A 118 -0.26 -17.66 6.41
CA SER A 118 0.48 -16.87 5.41
C SER A 118 1.79 -17.49 4.91
N VAL A 119 2.30 -18.54 5.57
CA VAL A 119 3.59 -19.19 5.23
C VAL A 119 3.52 -20.71 5.41
N SER A 120 4.26 -21.46 4.60
CA SER A 120 4.38 -22.92 4.72
C SER A 120 5.13 -23.33 5.99
N VAL A 121 4.71 -24.45 6.59
CA VAL A 121 5.34 -25.04 7.79
C VAL A 121 6.87 -25.17 7.62
N LEU A 122 7.30 -25.62 6.44
CA LEU A 122 8.71 -25.85 6.13
C LEU A 122 9.53 -24.54 6.15
N GLY A 123 8.97 -23.46 5.60
CA GLY A 123 9.60 -22.14 5.59
C GLY A 123 9.78 -21.59 7.00
N THR A 124 8.73 -21.69 7.83
CA THR A 124 8.76 -21.26 9.24
C THR A 124 9.79 -22.03 10.04
N VAL A 125 9.81 -23.36 9.95
CA VAL A 125 10.78 -24.21 10.67
C VAL A 125 12.21 -23.87 10.27
N ALA A 126 12.48 -23.71 8.97
CA ALA A 126 13.83 -23.36 8.50
C ALA A 126 14.29 -21.99 9.05
N HIS A 127 13.40 -20.98 9.06
CA HIS A 127 13.72 -19.63 9.56
C HIS A 127 14.01 -19.64 11.06
N VAL A 128 13.19 -20.33 11.86
CA VAL A 128 13.40 -20.49 13.32
C VAL A 128 14.72 -21.20 13.61
N VAL A 129 14.98 -22.34 12.97
CA VAL A 129 16.21 -23.12 13.18
C VAL A 129 17.44 -22.29 12.86
N LEU A 130 17.42 -21.55 11.75
CA LEU A 130 18.55 -20.75 11.32
C LEU A 130 18.86 -19.60 12.31
N ALA A 131 17.83 -18.95 12.86
CA ALA A 131 17.99 -17.91 13.87
C ALA A 131 18.60 -18.46 15.18
N LEU A 132 18.12 -19.62 15.63
CA LEU A 132 18.65 -20.29 16.82
C LEU A 132 20.11 -20.76 16.62
N VAL A 133 20.42 -21.34 15.45
CA VAL A 133 21.78 -21.76 15.08
C VAL A 133 22.73 -20.55 15.02
N ALA A 134 22.29 -19.41 14.48
CA ALA A 134 23.07 -18.19 14.44
C ALA A 134 23.44 -17.69 15.86
N ALA A 135 22.49 -17.72 16.80
CA ALA A 135 22.71 -17.35 18.20
C ALA A 135 23.63 -18.36 18.92
N ALA A 136 23.40 -19.67 18.73
CA ALA A 136 24.19 -20.73 19.35
C ALA A 136 25.65 -20.73 18.89
N LEU A 137 25.90 -20.46 17.61
CA LEU A 137 27.24 -20.44 17.02
C LEU A 137 28.00 -19.14 17.24
N LEU A 138 27.42 -18.13 17.90
CA LEU A 138 28.00 -16.78 18.02
C LEU A 138 29.42 -16.76 18.62
N GLY A 139 29.76 -17.72 19.48
CA GLY A 139 31.11 -17.89 20.05
C GLY A 139 32.16 -18.44 19.09
N THR A 140 31.78 -18.77 17.86
CA THR A 140 32.60 -19.44 16.85
C THR A 140 32.69 -18.60 15.58
N ARG A 141 33.71 -18.86 14.75
CA ARG A 141 33.82 -18.27 13.40
C ARG A 141 32.70 -18.72 12.45
N TRP A 142 32.01 -19.81 12.79
CA TRP A 142 30.97 -20.40 11.95
C TRP A 142 29.64 -19.66 12.05
N SER A 143 29.46 -18.74 13.01
CA SER A 143 28.27 -17.87 13.08
C SER A 143 28.06 -17.04 11.82
N ALA A 144 29.12 -16.79 11.04
CA ALA A 144 29.02 -16.01 9.80
C ALA A 144 28.16 -16.69 8.73
N VAL A 145 28.12 -18.03 8.69
CA VAL A 145 27.35 -18.79 7.70
C VAL A 145 25.84 -18.64 7.91
N PRO A 146 25.26 -19.02 9.06
CA PRO A 146 23.83 -18.82 9.29
C PRO A 146 23.46 -17.33 9.31
N GLY A 147 24.36 -16.44 9.73
CA GLY A 147 24.17 -15.00 9.63
C GLY A 147 24.01 -14.50 8.19
N ALA A 148 24.85 -14.98 7.26
CA ALA A 148 24.72 -14.66 5.84
C ALA A 148 23.42 -15.21 5.24
N VAL A 149 23.05 -16.46 5.58
CA VAL A 149 21.80 -17.07 5.09
C VAL A 149 20.57 -16.30 5.60
N LEU A 150 20.56 -15.84 6.85
CA LEU A 150 19.47 -14.99 7.38
C LEU A 150 19.34 -13.67 6.62
N LEU A 151 20.46 -13.03 6.23
CA LEU A 151 20.40 -11.80 5.44
C LEU A 151 19.96 -12.05 4.00
N VAL A 152 20.27 -13.22 3.41
CA VAL A 152 19.72 -13.63 2.11
C VAL A 152 18.20 -13.85 2.20
N LEU A 153 17.73 -14.52 3.26
CA LEU A 153 16.29 -14.69 3.50
C LEU A 153 15.59 -13.34 3.71
N LEU A 154 16.20 -12.43 4.47
CA LEU A 154 15.69 -11.07 4.65
C LEU A 154 15.57 -10.34 3.31
N ALA A 155 16.61 -10.39 2.48
CA ALA A 155 16.61 -9.78 1.15
C ALA A 155 15.50 -10.35 0.25
N ALA A 156 15.31 -11.67 0.26
CA ALA A 156 14.24 -12.32 -0.50
C ALA A 156 12.85 -11.90 0.00
N GLN A 157 12.66 -11.79 1.32
CA GLN A 157 11.38 -11.39 1.91
C GLN A 157 11.06 -9.92 1.64
N LEU A 158 12.04 -9.02 1.79
CA LEU A 158 11.86 -7.59 1.54
C LEU A 158 11.61 -7.31 0.05
N GLY A 159 12.39 -7.95 -0.83
CA GLY A 159 12.30 -7.76 -2.28
C GLY A 159 11.19 -8.53 -2.98
N SER A 160 10.50 -9.45 -2.31
CA SER A 160 9.50 -10.36 -2.94
C SER A 160 8.37 -9.65 -3.70
N ILE A 161 8.10 -8.39 -3.36
CA ILE A 161 7.10 -7.53 -4.02
C ILE A 161 7.59 -6.90 -5.33
N HIS A 162 8.91 -6.82 -5.52
CA HIS A 162 9.54 -6.16 -6.66
C HIS A 162 10.28 -7.17 -7.54
N THR A 163 10.52 -6.79 -8.80
CA THR A 163 11.33 -7.57 -9.75
C THR A 163 12.40 -6.69 -10.37
N GLY A 164 13.38 -7.29 -11.06
CA GLY A 164 14.42 -6.55 -11.78
C GLY A 164 15.28 -5.65 -10.88
N LEU A 165 15.42 -4.37 -11.27
CA LEU A 165 16.26 -3.40 -10.56
C LEU A 165 15.75 -3.12 -9.14
N ALA A 166 14.44 -2.96 -8.96
CA ALA A 166 13.84 -2.66 -7.66
C ALA A 166 14.07 -3.81 -6.65
N PHE A 167 13.99 -5.07 -7.10
CA PHE A 167 14.38 -6.22 -6.29
C PHE A 167 15.86 -6.15 -5.84
N ALA A 168 16.75 -5.83 -6.77
CA ALA A 168 18.19 -5.73 -6.49
C ALA A 168 18.50 -4.63 -5.46
N LEU A 169 17.77 -3.52 -5.52
CA LEU A 169 17.88 -2.40 -4.58
C LEU A 169 17.38 -2.79 -3.18
N ASP A 170 16.23 -3.44 -3.06
CA ASP A 170 15.71 -3.95 -1.77
C ASP A 170 16.67 -4.95 -1.13
N ALA A 171 17.19 -5.88 -1.93
CA ALA A 171 18.12 -6.89 -1.47
C ALA A 171 19.43 -6.25 -0.98
N THR A 172 19.93 -5.23 -1.70
CA THR A 172 21.12 -4.47 -1.31
C THR A 172 20.88 -3.68 -0.02
N TYR A 173 19.73 -3.02 0.10
CA TYR A 173 19.31 -2.31 1.31
C TYR A 173 19.25 -3.25 2.52
N ALA A 174 18.57 -4.38 2.39
CA ALA A 174 18.38 -5.36 3.46
C ALA A 174 19.71 -5.87 4.03
N VAL A 175 20.63 -6.27 3.14
CA VAL A 175 21.96 -6.77 3.54
C VAL A 175 22.79 -5.67 4.20
N ALA A 176 22.84 -4.48 3.59
CA ALA A 176 23.64 -3.37 4.09
C ALA A 176 23.13 -2.89 5.47
N SER A 177 21.81 -2.76 5.64
CA SER A 177 21.18 -2.40 6.91
C SER A 177 21.38 -3.48 7.98
N GLY A 178 21.29 -4.77 7.63
CA GLY A 178 21.61 -5.87 8.55
C GLY A 178 23.06 -5.81 9.06
N VAL A 179 24.02 -5.55 8.16
CA VAL A 179 25.44 -5.35 8.54
C VAL A 179 25.63 -4.12 9.43
N LEU A 180 24.95 -3.01 9.11
CA LEU A 180 24.98 -1.77 9.89
C LEU A 180 24.49 -1.98 11.32
N VAL A 181 23.34 -2.63 11.48
CA VAL A 181 22.75 -2.97 12.79
C VAL A 181 23.66 -3.93 13.56
N GLY A 182 24.17 -4.98 12.90
CA GLY A 182 25.09 -5.94 13.50
C GLY A 182 26.38 -5.30 14.02
N ALA A 183 27.01 -4.43 13.23
CA ALA A 183 28.21 -3.69 13.63
C ALA A 183 27.96 -2.78 14.84
N THR A 184 26.79 -2.15 14.88
CA THR A 184 26.38 -1.27 15.96
C THR A 184 26.09 -2.02 17.26
N ALA A 185 25.42 -3.18 17.19
CA ALA A 185 25.18 -4.06 18.33
C ALA A 185 26.50 -4.61 18.93
N VAL A 186 27.43 -5.04 18.07
CA VAL A 186 28.77 -5.52 18.49
C VAL A 186 29.56 -4.40 19.19
N ALA A 187 29.51 -3.18 18.67
CA ALA A 187 30.18 -2.02 19.27
C ALA A 187 29.60 -1.63 20.63
N ALA A 188 28.26 -1.58 20.74
CA ALA A 188 27.55 -1.28 21.98
C ALA A 188 27.84 -2.30 23.09
N ALA A 189 28.02 -3.59 22.73
CA ALA A 189 28.39 -4.65 23.67
C ALA A 189 29.85 -4.58 24.11
N GLY A 190 30.78 -4.20 23.23
CA GLY A 190 32.20 -4.06 23.52
C GLY A 190 32.53 -2.92 24.48
N ALA A 191 31.75 -1.83 24.44
CA ALA A 191 32.01 -0.64 25.24
C ALA A 191 31.76 -0.81 26.76
N ARG A 192 31.15 -1.93 27.21
CA ARG A 192 30.89 -2.25 28.63
C ARG A 192 32.15 -2.65 29.43
N ARG A 193 33.28 -2.96 28.77
CA ARG A 193 34.52 -3.43 29.45
C ARG A 193 35.48 -2.33 29.91
N ALA A 194 35.33 -1.09 29.45
CA ALA A 194 36.18 0.02 29.89
C ALA A 194 35.61 0.68 31.17
N GLY A 195 35.63 -0.03 32.30
CA GLY A 195 35.43 0.60 33.61
C GLY A 195 36.61 1.53 33.95
N PRO A 196 36.43 2.54 34.82
CA PRO A 196 37.54 3.36 35.28
C PRO A 196 38.57 2.45 35.98
N ALA A 197 39.86 2.67 35.71
CA ALA A 197 40.94 1.93 36.34
C ALA A 197 40.81 2.00 37.88
N PRO A 198 41.12 0.93 38.63
CA PRO A 198 41.15 1.00 40.08
C PRO A 198 42.21 2.05 40.46
N GLY A 199 41.81 3.08 41.21
CA GLY A 199 42.76 4.01 41.81
C GLY A 199 43.73 3.26 42.74
N PRO A 200 44.94 3.80 42.96
CA PRO A 200 45.92 3.16 43.83
C PRO A 200 45.31 3.01 45.23
N ARG A 201 45.27 1.78 45.73
CA ARG A 201 44.88 1.51 47.12
C ARG A 201 45.89 2.19 48.03
N ALA A 202 45.42 3.20 48.76
CA ALA A 202 46.14 3.75 49.90
C ALA A 202 46.04 2.78 51.07
N GLY A 203 47.17 2.50 51.72
CA GLY A 203 47.23 1.95 53.06
C GLY A 203 47.64 0.48 53.14
N GLU A 204 48.93 0.23 53.33
CA GLU A 204 49.37 -0.89 54.17
C GLU A 204 50.62 -0.45 54.96
N PRO A 205 50.60 -0.51 56.31
CA PRO A 205 51.70 -0.06 57.16
C PRO A 205 52.81 -1.11 57.25
N ALA A 206 54.05 -0.65 57.06
CA ALA A 206 55.24 -1.48 57.18
C ALA A 206 55.52 -1.88 58.63
N VAL A 207 55.70 -3.18 58.87
CA VAL A 207 56.25 -3.77 60.10
C VAL A 207 57.78 -3.66 60.05
N PRO A 208 58.47 -3.12 61.07
CA PRO A 208 59.92 -3.07 61.09
C PRO A 208 60.53 -4.33 61.74
N ALA A 209 61.56 -4.88 61.10
CA ALA A 209 62.40 -5.93 61.66
C ALA A 209 63.68 -5.33 62.27
N GLY A 210 63.92 -5.64 63.56
CA GLY A 210 65.19 -6.16 64.07
C GLY A 210 66.46 -5.30 64.06
N SER A 211 66.71 -4.63 65.21
CA SER A 211 67.91 -4.71 66.07
C SER A 211 69.35 -4.60 65.50
N GLY A 212 70.09 -3.58 66.00
CA GLY A 212 71.55 -3.58 66.18
C GLY A 212 72.12 -2.20 66.56
N PRO A 213 73.09 -2.05 67.49
CA PRO A 213 73.01 -1.00 68.53
C PRO A 213 74.09 0.10 68.50
N ALA A 214 73.74 1.22 69.18
CA ALA A 214 74.53 2.14 70.04
C ALA A 214 75.85 2.75 69.47
N THR A 215 76.21 4.03 69.61
CA THR A 215 76.29 4.92 70.78
C THR A 215 76.70 6.33 70.30
N GLY A 216 76.32 7.40 71.01
CA GLY A 216 77.05 8.68 70.94
C GLY A 216 76.18 9.93 71.11
N ALA A 217 76.17 10.48 72.32
CA ALA A 217 75.46 11.70 72.72
C ALA A 217 76.35 12.97 72.52
N PRO A 218 76.09 14.14 73.17
CA PRO A 218 75.27 15.23 72.62
C PRO A 218 75.94 16.63 72.70
N SER A 219 75.40 17.64 72.02
CA SER A 219 75.61 19.07 72.34
C SER A 219 74.60 19.92 71.54
N ALA A 220 73.57 20.50 72.16
CA ALA A 220 73.55 21.75 72.96
C ALA A 220 73.48 23.03 72.09
N GLY A 221 72.42 23.83 72.30
CA GLY A 221 72.52 25.29 72.20
C GLY A 221 71.40 26.05 71.45
N LEU A 222 70.56 26.73 72.25
CA LEU A 222 69.98 28.08 72.03
C LEU A 222 68.80 28.21 71.03
N ARG A 223 67.55 28.36 71.53
CA ARG A 223 66.85 29.61 71.92
C ARG A 223 66.79 30.68 70.81
N SER A 224 65.58 30.99 70.31
CA SER A 224 64.94 32.31 70.44
C SER A 224 63.69 32.45 69.55
N ARG A 225 62.69 33.13 70.11
CA ARG A 225 61.42 33.59 69.54
C ARG A 225 61.61 34.55 68.35
N ALA A 226 60.67 34.54 67.40
CA ALA A 226 59.65 35.60 67.19
C ALA A 226 59.27 35.79 65.71
N ALA A 227 57.95 35.80 65.48
CA ALA A 227 57.16 36.64 64.58
C ALA A 227 57.56 36.84 63.10
N ALA A 228 56.64 36.39 62.23
CA ALA A 228 56.04 37.10 61.09
C ALA A 228 56.96 37.72 60.03
N GLU A 229 57.04 37.06 58.86
CA GLU A 229 56.90 37.73 57.55
C GLU A 229 56.72 36.68 56.45
N ALA A 230 55.74 36.88 55.57
CA ALA A 230 55.67 36.16 54.30
C ALA A 230 56.80 36.65 53.39
N PRO A 231 57.45 35.75 52.62
CA PRO A 231 57.41 35.98 51.18
C PRO A 231 57.44 34.72 50.29
N THR A 232 56.74 34.83 49.17
CA THR A 232 57.01 34.28 47.82
C THR A 232 57.97 33.09 47.67
N VAL A 233 57.46 32.00 47.10
CA VAL A 233 58.26 30.90 46.53
C VAL A 233 57.86 30.72 45.05
N PRO A 234 58.79 30.44 44.14
CA PRO A 234 58.76 30.93 42.76
C PRO A 234 58.14 29.95 41.76
N PHE A 235 57.71 30.50 40.63
CA PHE A 235 57.58 29.78 39.37
C PHE A 235 58.88 29.05 39.03
N GLY A 236 58.81 27.74 38.79
CA GLY A 236 59.94 27.02 38.20
C GLY A 236 59.97 25.53 38.45
N ALA A 237 59.12 24.77 37.75
CA ALA A 237 59.47 23.48 37.15
C ALA A 237 58.27 23.00 36.31
N VAL A 238 58.25 23.42 35.05
CA VAL A 238 57.47 22.73 34.02
C VAL A 238 58.07 21.34 33.90
N ALA A 239 57.50 20.38 34.63
CA ALA A 239 57.64 18.99 34.29
C ALA A 239 56.97 18.82 32.93
N VAL A 240 57.78 18.73 31.86
CA VAL A 240 57.33 18.22 30.57
C VAL A 240 56.73 16.85 30.87
N PRO A 241 55.41 16.63 30.65
CA PRO A 241 54.88 15.29 30.78
C PRO A 241 55.48 14.47 29.64
N GLU A 242 56.46 13.66 30.02
CA GLU A 242 56.97 12.57 29.21
C GLU A 242 55.78 11.71 28.78
N LYS A 243 55.49 11.79 27.47
CA LYS A 243 54.66 10.87 26.72
C LYS A 243 53.28 10.64 27.33
N ALA A 244 52.37 11.58 27.06
CA ALA A 244 50.93 11.33 27.14
C ALA A 244 50.61 10.02 26.42
N ASP A 245 50.24 9.02 27.21
CA ASP A 245 49.78 7.73 26.76
C ASP A 245 48.64 7.99 25.79
N ARG A 246 48.90 7.79 24.48
CA ARG A 246 47.85 7.95 23.48
C ARG A 246 46.76 6.96 23.88
N PRO A 247 45.49 7.37 24.01
CA PRO A 247 44.43 6.41 24.28
C PRO A 247 44.47 5.39 23.15
N ASP A 248 44.88 4.16 23.47
CA ASP A 248 44.98 3.06 22.54
C ASP A 248 43.59 2.81 21.96
N VAL A 249 43.30 3.43 20.83
CA VAL A 249 42.14 3.11 20.01
C VAL A 249 42.36 1.67 19.56
N HIS A 250 41.77 0.72 20.27
CA HIS A 250 41.84 -0.70 19.94
C HIS A 250 41.59 -0.87 18.43
N PRO A 251 42.47 -1.54 17.67
CA PRO A 251 42.40 -1.59 16.20
C PRO A 251 41.08 -2.17 15.66
N ARG A 252 40.28 -2.82 16.51
CA ARG A 252 38.93 -3.32 16.21
C ARG A 252 37.86 -2.22 16.10
N SER A 253 37.93 -1.13 16.86
CA SER A 253 36.92 -0.06 16.82
C SER A 253 36.97 0.74 15.52
N GLY A 254 38.17 1.01 15.00
CA GLY A 254 38.35 1.66 13.70
C GLY A 254 38.00 0.78 12.49
N VAL A 255 37.96 -0.54 12.65
CA VAL A 255 37.44 -1.45 11.60
C VAL A 255 35.91 -1.46 11.61
N LEU A 256 35.29 -1.58 12.79
CA LEU A 256 33.83 -1.51 12.95
C LEU A 256 33.26 -0.19 12.44
N ALA A 257 33.89 0.95 12.76
CA ALA A 257 33.44 2.25 12.27
C ALA A 257 33.44 2.35 10.74
N ARG A 258 34.48 1.81 10.08
CA ARG A 258 34.54 1.79 8.61
C ARG A 258 33.50 0.87 7.98
N VAL A 259 33.27 -0.30 8.59
CA VAL A 259 32.22 -1.23 8.14
C VAL A 259 30.85 -0.58 8.29
N ALA A 260 30.57 0.05 9.43
CA ALA A 260 29.30 0.73 9.68
C ALA A 260 29.09 1.90 8.72
N ILE A 261 30.08 2.78 8.52
CA ILE A 261 29.95 3.90 7.58
C ILE A 261 29.76 3.40 6.14
N ALA A 262 30.52 2.39 5.70
CA ALA A 262 30.37 1.83 4.35
C ALA A 262 29.01 1.15 4.14
N ALA A 263 28.57 0.33 5.10
CA ALA A 263 27.28 -0.32 5.05
C ALA A 263 26.13 0.69 5.09
N GLY A 264 26.23 1.72 5.93
CA GLY A 264 25.26 2.81 5.96
C GLY A 264 25.21 3.59 4.64
N ALA A 265 26.35 3.86 4.00
CA ALA A 265 26.37 4.57 2.73
C ALA A 265 25.72 3.76 1.60
N VAL A 266 25.95 2.44 1.59
CA VAL A 266 25.30 1.51 0.64
C VAL A 266 23.79 1.43 0.91
N ALA A 267 23.37 1.33 2.18
CA ALA A 267 21.96 1.30 2.55
C ALA A 267 21.24 2.60 2.15
N VAL A 268 21.84 3.76 2.41
CA VAL A 268 21.27 5.06 2.01
C VAL A 268 21.20 5.17 0.49
N GLY A 269 22.27 4.81 -0.24
CA GLY A 269 22.26 4.85 -1.70
C GLY A 269 21.19 3.94 -2.30
N ALA A 270 21.04 2.72 -1.78
CA ALA A 270 20.01 1.78 -2.22
C ALA A 270 18.60 2.29 -1.88
N GLY A 271 18.38 2.82 -0.67
CA GLY A 271 17.08 3.36 -0.26
C GLY A 271 16.67 4.60 -1.06
N VAL A 272 17.62 5.50 -1.36
CA VAL A 272 17.36 6.67 -2.24
C VAL A 272 17.05 6.21 -3.66
N ALA A 273 17.84 5.28 -4.22
CA ALA A 273 17.58 4.74 -5.55
C ALA A 273 16.21 4.03 -5.60
N GLN A 274 15.84 3.30 -4.56
CA GLN A 274 14.54 2.63 -4.47
C GLN A 274 13.39 3.64 -4.41
N LEU A 275 13.53 4.72 -3.65
CA LEU A 275 12.56 5.83 -3.65
C LEU A 275 12.44 6.51 -5.02
N VAL A 276 13.50 6.55 -5.82
CA VAL A 276 13.46 7.13 -7.18
C VAL A 276 12.83 6.16 -8.18
N VAL A 277 13.07 4.86 -8.04
CA VAL A 277 12.60 3.82 -8.98
C VAL A 277 11.17 3.38 -8.69
N SER A 278 10.77 3.36 -7.43
CA SER A 278 9.51 2.76 -6.96
C SER A 278 8.83 3.57 -5.86
N GLY A 279 9.34 4.77 -5.55
CA GLY A 279 8.70 5.65 -4.58
C GLY A 279 7.52 6.42 -5.16
N PRO A 280 6.88 7.27 -4.34
CA PRO A 280 5.74 8.06 -4.77
C PRO A 280 6.11 9.05 -5.88
N ASP A 281 5.25 9.17 -6.89
CA ASP A 281 5.48 10.07 -8.05
C ASP A 281 5.45 11.55 -7.67
N THR A 282 4.76 11.91 -6.59
CA THR A 282 4.62 13.30 -6.16
C THR A 282 5.28 13.55 -4.81
N THR A 283 5.78 14.78 -4.62
CA THR A 283 6.28 15.25 -3.32
C THR A 283 5.18 15.27 -2.26
N HIS A 284 3.94 15.50 -2.68
CA HIS A 284 2.77 15.43 -1.80
C HIS A 284 2.60 14.02 -1.23
N ASP A 285 2.65 13.00 -2.07
CA ASP A 285 2.56 11.60 -1.64
C ASP A 285 3.78 11.17 -0.81
N LEU A 286 4.96 11.72 -1.10
CA LEU A 286 6.17 11.47 -0.31
C LEU A 286 6.05 11.93 1.15
N THR A 287 5.38 13.06 1.41
CA THR A 287 5.22 13.60 2.78
C THR A 287 3.86 13.34 3.41
N GLY A 288 2.83 13.11 2.61
CA GLY A 288 1.44 12.97 3.03
C GLY A 288 0.96 11.52 3.14
N SER A 289 1.65 10.57 2.53
CA SER A 289 1.29 9.15 2.62
C SER A 289 2.13 8.40 3.66
N GLY A 290 1.54 7.37 4.28
CA GLY A 290 2.27 6.47 5.17
C GLY A 290 3.45 5.78 4.45
N TYR A 291 3.29 5.44 3.17
CA TYR A 291 4.35 4.85 2.35
C TYR A 291 5.52 5.81 2.18
N GLY A 292 5.24 7.07 1.80
CA GLY A 292 6.25 8.11 1.65
C GLY A 292 7.03 8.37 2.94
N LEU A 293 6.33 8.49 4.07
CA LEU A 293 6.94 8.67 5.39
C LEU A 293 7.80 7.47 5.81
N ALA A 294 7.33 6.25 5.58
CA ALA A 294 8.10 5.03 5.85
C ALA A 294 9.37 4.96 4.97
N GLY A 295 9.26 5.37 3.69
CA GLY A 295 10.38 5.44 2.76
C GLY A 295 11.42 6.49 3.16
N LEU A 296 10.97 7.69 3.52
CA LEU A 296 11.83 8.75 4.07
C LEU A 296 12.53 8.28 5.36
N ALA A 297 11.81 7.62 6.27
CA ALA A 297 12.38 7.07 7.49
C ALA A 297 13.42 5.96 7.19
N ALA A 298 13.15 5.08 6.22
CA ALA A 298 14.06 4.04 5.79
C ALA A 298 15.39 4.59 5.24
N VAL A 299 15.41 5.82 4.71
CA VAL A 299 16.62 6.53 4.26
C VAL A 299 17.25 7.35 5.38
N ALA A 300 16.46 8.15 6.10
CA ALA A 300 16.95 9.08 7.12
C ALA A 300 17.57 8.36 8.33
N LEU A 301 17.00 7.24 8.77
CA LEU A 301 17.47 6.52 9.95
C LEU A 301 18.89 5.95 9.76
N PRO A 302 19.24 5.28 8.64
CA PRO A 302 20.62 4.92 8.34
C PRO A 302 21.59 6.12 8.26
N VAL A 303 21.16 7.28 7.75
CA VAL A 303 21.97 8.52 7.76
C VAL A 303 22.32 8.93 9.19
N LEU A 304 21.33 8.92 10.11
CA LEU A 304 21.55 9.25 11.51
C LEU A 304 22.50 8.26 12.20
N VAL A 305 22.40 6.96 11.88
CA VAL A 305 23.33 5.94 12.37
C VAL A 305 24.76 6.23 11.90
N MET A 306 24.95 6.54 10.61
CA MET A 306 26.26 6.92 10.07
C MET A 306 26.82 8.17 10.74
N ALA A 307 26.00 9.21 10.92
CA ALA A 307 26.40 10.44 11.58
C ALA A 307 26.83 10.19 13.03
N GLY A 308 26.11 9.33 13.76
CA GLY A 308 26.49 8.90 15.12
C GLY A 308 27.84 8.18 15.15
N TRP A 309 28.11 7.31 14.16
CA TRP A 309 29.40 6.65 13.99
C TRP A 309 30.54 7.63 13.65
N ALA A 310 30.29 8.62 12.79
CA ALA A 310 31.25 9.68 12.48
C ALA A 310 31.55 10.57 13.70
N ALA A 311 30.50 10.96 14.44
CA ALA A 311 30.63 11.75 15.66
C ALA A 311 31.43 11.01 16.74
N ALA A 312 31.26 9.69 16.89
CA ALA A 312 32.03 8.87 17.83
C ALA A 312 33.54 8.82 17.51
N LEU A 313 33.96 9.17 16.29
CA LEU A 313 35.38 9.27 15.92
C LEU A 313 36.02 10.60 16.39
N LEU A 314 35.21 11.65 16.60
CA LEU A 314 35.65 12.97 17.03
C LEU A 314 36.03 12.98 18.52
N PRO A 315 36.96 13.85 18.96
CA PRO A 315 37.43 13.89 20.36
C PRO A 315 36.31 14.05 21.40
N ALA A 316 35.36 14.96 21.16
CA ALA A 316 34.21 15.18 22.03
C ALA A 316 33.21 14.01 22.04
N GLY A 317 33.05 13.33 20.90
CA GLY A 317 32.12 12.21 20.77
C GLY A 317 32.63 10.91 21.39
N ARG A 318 33.94 10.74 21.55
CA ARG A 318 34.53 9.55 22.21
C ARG A 318 34.06 9.38 23.65
N LEU A 319 33.82 10.49 24.36
CA LEU A 319 33.30 10.48 25.73
C LEU A 319 31.84 9.97 25.81
N ARG A 320 31.07 10.16 24.75
CA ARG A 320 29.66 9.73 24.62
C ARG A 320 29.46 8.55 23.65
N ALA A 321 30.54 7.91 23.19
CA ALA A 321 30.46 6.85 22.17
C ALA A 321 29.53 5.70 22.58
N ARG A 322 29.43 5.42 23.89
CA ARG A 322 28.49 4.43 24.43
C ARG A 322 27.03 4.78 24.17
N GLU A 323 26.66 6.01 24.51
CA GLU A 323 25.33 6.56 24.31
C GLU A 323 24.98 6.54 22.82
N LEU A 324 25.91 7.05 22.00
CA LEU A 324 25.78 7.14 20.55
C LEU A 324 25.60 5.77 19.89
N HIS A 325 26.36 4.74 20.29
CA HIS A 325 26.18 3.39 19.74
C HIS A 325 24.89 2.71 20.17
N ARG A 326 24.35 3.01 21.37
CA ARG A 326 23.04 2.48 21.79
C ARG A 326 21.91 3.11 20.98
N ILE A 327 21.93 4.45 20.87
CA ILE A 327 20.96 5.20 20.07
C ILE A 327 21.03 4.71 18.62
N ALA A 328 22.23 4.65 18.03
CA ALA A 328 22.44 4.15 16.67
C ALA A 328 21.92 2.72 16.46
N GLY A 329 21.99 1.84 17.48
CA GLY A 329 21.45 0.48 17.39
C GLY A 329 19.94 0.47 17.27
N VAL A 330 19.24 1.23 18.13
CA VAL A 330 17.79 1.39 18.09
C VAL A 330 17.35 2.07 16.79
N THR A 331 18.02 3.15 16.39
CA THR A 331 17.77 3.88 15.13
C THR A 331 17.94 2.96 13.91
N GLY A 332 18.96 2.10 13.89
CA GLY A 332 19.17 1.15 12.79
C GLY A 332 18.07 0.10 12.69
N VAL A 333 17.60 -0.45 13.82
CA VAL A 333 16.46 -1.38 13.84
C VAL A 333 15.17 -0.69 13.39
N ALA A 334 14.95 0.56 13.82
CA ALA A 334 13.81 1.36 13.38
C ALA A 334 13.83 1.63 11.86
N GLY A 335 15.01 1.83 11.26
CA GLY A 335 15.16 1.98 9.81
C GLY A 335 14.73 0.73 9.03
N ILE A 336 15.12 -0.45 9.52
CA ILE A 336 14.69 -1.73 8.93
C ILE A 336 13.19 -1.96 9.13
N ALA A 337 12.66 -1.61 10.30
CA ALA A 337 11.22 -1.68 10.56
C ALA A 337 10.43 -0.76 9.61
N ALA A 338 10.93 0.44 9.32
CA ALA A 338 10.32 1.35 8.35
C ALA A 338 10.35 0.77 6.92
N ALA A 339 11.46 0.17 6.50
CA ALA A 339 11.54 -0.51 5.21
C ALA A 339 10.64 -1.75 5.13
N ALA A 340 10.52 -2.51 6.21
CA ALA A 340 9.61 -3.64 6.32
C ALA A 340 8.14 -3.19 6.22
N LEU A 341 7.81 -2.03 6.77
CA LEU A 341 6.48 -1.44 6.72
C LEU A 341 6.07 -1.08 5.28
N LEU A 342 7.02 -0.66 4.43
CA LEU A 342 6.74 -0.37 3.01
C LEU A 342 6.10 -1.56 2.29
N ALA A 343 6.52 -2.79 2.58
CA ALA A 343 5.95 -4.00 1.98
C ALA A 343 4.52 -4.34 2.45
N THR A 344 3.99 -3.55 3.38
CA THR A 344 2.64 -3.69 3.92
C THR A 344 1.75 -2.48 3.65
N LEU A 345 2.35 -1.37 3.24
CA LEU A 345 1.62 -0.15 2.93
C LEU A 345 1.26 -0.15 1.45
N PRO A 346 0.04 0.30 1.09
CA PRO A 346 -0.33 0.46 -0.31
C PRO A 346 0.60 1.50 -0.94
N LEU A 347 1.10 1.19 -2.14
CA LEU A 347 1.84 2.15 -2.93
C LEU A 347 0.88 3.30 -3.31
N PRO A 348 1.28 4.58 -3.16
CA PRO A 348 0.48 5.68 -3.68
C PRO A 348 0.22 5.47 -5.17
N GLY A 349 -0.99 5.79 -5.63
CA GLY A 349 -1.34 5.68 -7.04
C GLY A 349 -0.47 6.58 -7.94
N PRO A 350 -0.53 6.38 -9.28
CA PRO A 350 0.29 7.14 -10.23
C PRO A 350 0.03 8.64 -10.13
N GLY A 351 1.05 9.48 -10.19
CA GLY A 351 0.93 10.95 -10.09
C GLY A 351 -0.14 11.55 -11.03
N PRO A 352 -0.69 12.74 -10.71
CA PRO A 352 -1.63 13.40 -11.60
C PRO A 352 -0.94 13.76 -12.92
N GLU A 353 -1.57 13.38 -14.03
CA GLU A 353 -1.13 13.73 -15.38
C GLU A 353 -2.23 14.54 -16.09
N PRO A 354 -1.89 15.68 -16.71
CA PRO A 354 -2.86 16.50 -17.42
C PRO A 354 -3.62 15.70 -18.51
N GLY A 355 -4.95 15.81 -18.51
CA GLY A 355 -5.84 15.18 -19.47
C GLY A 355 -6.12 13.69 -19.23
N ARG A 356 -5.58 13.11 -18.16
CA ARG A 356 -5.72 11.68 -17.81
C ARG A 356 -6.51 11.53 -16.50
N PRO A 357 -7.42 10.55 -16.42
CA PRO A 357 -8.23 10.36 -15.23
C PRO A 357 -7.34 9.94 -14.04
N LEU A 358 -7.61 10.51 -12.88
CA LEU A 358 -6.89 10.25 -11.65
C LEU A 358 -7.75 9.42 -10.70
N LEU A 359 -7.28 8.22 -10.33
CA LEU A 359 -7.88 7.42 -9.26
C LEU A 359 -6.99 7.45 -8.01
N ARG A 360 -7.60 7.76 -6.87
CA ARG A 360 -6.94 7.89 -5.57
C ARG A 360 -7.78 7.30 -4.46
N THR A 361 -7.14 7.00 -3.33
CA THR A 361 -7.84 6.64 -2.09
C THR A 361 -7.71 7.78 -1.08
N VAL A 362 -8.80 8.13 -0.42
CA VAL A 362 -8.87 9.13 0.65
C VAL A 362 -9.40 8.50 1.93
N GLY A 363 -9.01 9.04 3.09
CA GLY A 363 -9.54 8.59 4.37
C GLY A 363 -10.90 9.22 4.66
N ALA A 364 -11.80 8.45 5.29
CA ALA A 364 -13.08 8.91 5.80
C ALA A 364 -13.36 8.25 7.16
N GLY A 365 -12.74 8.78 8.22
CA GLY A 365 -12.82 8.18 9.55
C GLY A 365 -12.07 6.85 9.61
N ALA A 366 -12.79 5.76 9.91
CA ALA A 366 -12.23 4.40 9.93
C ALA A 366 -12.16 3.76 8.53
N ASP A 367 -12.89 4.33 7.56
CA ASP A 367 -13.01 3.79 6.21
C ASP A 367 -12.06 4.47 5.23
N ARG A 368 -11.80 3.78 4.10
CA ARG A 368 -11.11 4.35 2.93
C ARG A 368 -12.07 4.42 1.78
N LEU A 369 -12.11 5.57 1.11
CA LEU A 369 -12.94 5.83 -0.05
C LEU A 369 -12.06 6.00 -1.28
N ALA A 370 -12.52 5.56 -2.44
CA ALA A 370 -11.93 5.88 -3.72
C ALA A 370 -12.46 7.22 -4.25
N VAL A 371 -11.57 8.01 -4.84
CA VAL A 371 -11.86 9.28 -5.52
C VAL A 371 -11.37 9.17 -6.95
N LEU A 372 -12.28 9.35 -7.91
CA LEU A 372 -11.97 9.47 -9.33
C LEU A 372 -12.14 10.94 -9.76
N VAL A 373 -11.13 11.50 -10.42
CA VAL A 373 -11.17 12.86 -10.99
C VAL A 373 -10.91 12.78 -12.50
N ALA A 374 -11.79 13.37 -13.29
CA ALA A 374 -11.67 13.40 -14.76
C ALA A 374 -12.35 14.66 -15.35
N PRO A 375 -11.89 15.21 -16.49
CA PRO A 375 -10.85 14.69 -17.37
C PRO A 375 -9.42 15.09 -16.99
N MET A 376 -9.24 15.78 -15.86
CA MET A 376 -7.97 16.38 -15.43
C MET A 376 -7.46 17.47 -16.38
N ARG A 377 -8.36 18.38 -16.76
CA ARG A 377 -8.06 19.58 -17.59
C ARG A 377 -8.55 20.85 -16.89
N PRO A 378 -8.04 22.05 -17.23
CA PRO A 378 -8.48 23.26 -16.57
C PRO A 378 -9.98 23.51 -16.85
N GLY A 379 -10.71 23.99 -15.86
CA GLY A 379 -12.17 24.14 -15.91
C GLY A 379 -12.92 22.96 -15.26
N PRO A 380 -14.13 22.62 -15.73
CA PRO A 380 -15.01 21.71 -15.01
C PRO A 380 -14.51 20.27 -15.08
N ASN A 381 -14.33 19.65 -13.92
CA ASN A 381 -13.96 18.25 -13.75
C ASN A 381 -15.02 17.53 -12.91
N LEU A 382 -15.36 16.32 -13.33
CA LEU A 382 -16.13 15.40 -12.50
C LEU A 382 -15.22 14.84 -11.40
N VAL A 383 -15.66 14.97 -10.16
CA VAL A 383 -15.11 14.29 -8.99
C VAL A 383 -16.15 13.30 -8.51
N ARG A 384 -15.79 12.02 -8.50
CA ARG A 384 -16.62 10.92 -8.00
C ARG A 384 -16.00 10.33 -6.75
N LEU A 385 -16.80 10.17 -5.70
CA LEU A 385 -16.41 9.58 -4.42
C LEU A 385 -17.16 8.26 -4.20
N SER A 386 -16.45 7.21 -3.80
CA SER A 386 -17.07 5.93 -3.43
C SER A 386 -17.82 6.03 -2.12
N GLY A 387 -18.85 5.20 -1.94
CA GLY A 387 -19.67 5.16 -0.73
C GLY A 387 -21.16 5.21 -1.06
N THR A 388 -22.00 5.26 -0.02
CA THR A 388 -23.46 5.34 -0.15
C THR A 388 -24.02 6.43 0.77
N GLY A 389 -25.32 6.72 0.64
CA GLY A 389 -26.02 7.69 1.50
C GLY A 389 -25.84 9.17 1.12
N TYR A 390 -25.42 9.44 -0.12
CA TYR A 390 -25.31 10.82 -0.60
C TYR A 390 -26.69 11.47 -0.82
N PRO A 391 -26.83 12.77 -0.50
CA PRO A 391 -28.10 13.47 -0.64
C PRO A 391 -28.47 13.70 -2.12
N PRO A 392 -29.76 13.76 -2.47
CA PRO A 392 -30.19 14.14 -3.82
C PRO A 392 -29.69 15.56 -4.21
N PRO A 393 -29.53 15.85 -5.52
CA PRO A 393 -29.16 17.19 -5.97
C PRO A 393 -30.14 18.26 -5.46
N GLY A 394 -29.61 19.40 -5.02
CA GLY A 394 -30.43 20.54 -4.55
C GLY A 394 -30.95 20.44 -3.11
N THR A 395 -30.62 19.36 -2.38
CA THR A 395 -30.87 19.30 -0.92
C THR A 395 -29.68 19.89 -0.17
N THR A 396 -29.80 21.16 0.23
CA THR A 396 -28.74 21.91 0.95
C THR A 396 -28.93 21.93 2.46
N ASP A 397 -30.14 21.65 2.93
CA ASP A 397 -30.42 21.58 4.36
C ASP A 397 -30.14 20.16 4.83
N GLY A 398 -29.32 20.00 5.87
CA GLY A 398 -29.00 18.72 6.52
C GLY A 398 -30.21 18.01 7.16
N THR A 399 -31.43 18.25 6.69
CA THR A 399 -32.57 17.37 6.89
C THR A 399 -32.25 16.07 6.16
N ALA A 400 -31.76 15.10 6.92
CA ALA A 400 -31.63 13.73 6.49
C ALA A 400 -32.93 13.30 5.81
N VAL A 401 -32.91 13.19 4.47
CA VAL A 401 -33.88 12.37 3.77
C VAL A 401 -33.55 10.96 4.26
N GLN A 402 -34.35 10.46 5.21
CA GLN A 402 -34.31 9.04 5.51
C GLN A 402 -34.43 8.33 4.16
N PRO A 403 -33.55 7.36 3.85
CA PRO A 403 -33.79 6.51 2.69
C PRO A 403 -35.21 5.99 2.88
N VAL A 404 -36.11 6.34 1.96
CA VAL A 404 -37.42 5.70 1.90
C VAL A 404 -37.07 4.26 1.61
N ALA A 405 -37.01 3.45 2.67
CA ALA A 405 -37.04 2.02 2.58
C ALA A 405 -38.35 1.70 1.87
N LEU A 406 -38.30 1.56 0.54
CA LEU A 406 -39.17 0.57 -0.06
C LEU A 406 -38.90 -0.71 0.72
N ALA A 407 -39.96 -1.35 1.18
CA ALA A 407 -39.94 -2.54 2.02
C ALA A 407 -39.30 -3.74 1.30
N THR A 408 -38.00 -3.66 1.05
CA THR A 408 -37.09 -4.70 0.61
C THR A 408 -35.94 -4.65 1.60
N GLY A 409 -35.95 -5.56 2.58
CA GLY A 409 -35.07 -5.56 3.75
C GLY A 409 -33.60 -5.88 3.43
N GLY A 410 -32.92 -5.00 2.71
CA GLY A 410 -31.49 -5.10 2.40
C GLY A 410 -30.70 -4.01 3.12
N HIS A 411 -29.80 -4.41 4.01
CA HIS A 411 -28.75 -3.52 4.49
C HIS A 411 -27.77 -3.25 3.33
N GLU A 412 -27.75 -2.04 2.78
CA GLU A 412 -26.76 -1.66 1.77
C GLU A 412 -25.35 -1.66 2.41
N HIS A 413 -24.47 -2.51 1.90
CA HIS A 413 -23.11 -2.67 2.42
C HIS A 413 -22.11 -1.83 1.62
N GLY A 414 -22.06 -0.54 1.97
CA GLY A 414 -20.92 0.34 1.75
C GLY A 414 -20.68 1.15 3.03
N PRO A 415 -19.53 1.82 3.21
CA PRO A 415 -19.36 2.74 4.32
C PRO A 415 -20.45 3.82 4.23
N THR A 416 -21.44 3.74 5.13
CA THR A 416 -22.52 4.71 5.22
C THR A 416 -21.96 5.97 5.85
N LEU A 417 -21.67 6.97 5.02
CA LEU A 417 -21.13 8.24 5.51
C LEU A 417 -22.25 9.10 6.09
N PRO A 418 -22.03 9.79 7.21
CA PRO A 418 -22.93 10.85 7.64
C PRO A 418 -22.88 11.98 6.59
N THR A 419 -23.98 12.10 5.84
CA THR A 419 -24.62 13.19 5.05
C THR A 419 -23.88 14.48 4.62
N ALA A 420 -22.57 14.64 4.81
CA ALA A 420 -21.85 15.89 4.59
C ALA A 420 -20.45 15.68 3.98
N ALA A 421 -20.39 14.94 2.88
CA ALA A 421 -19.17 14.87 2.08
C ALA A 421 -19.09 16.07 1.12
N SER A 422 -17.93 16.70 1.04
CA SER A 422 -17.69 17.82 0.13
C SER A 422 -16.28 17.85 -0.42
N VAL A 423 -16.09 18.59 -1.51
CA VAL A 423 -14.79 18.79 -2.16
C VAL A 423 -14.57 20.28 -2.40
N SER A 424 -13.36 20.77 -2.15
CA SER A 424 -12.96 22.15 -2.44
C SER A 424 -11.56 22.20 -3.06
N THR A 425 -11.34 23.15 -3.97
CA THR A 425 -10.01 23.48 -4.53
C THR A 425 -9.17 24.33 -3.60
N ASP A 426 -9.81 25.04 -2.67
CA ASP A 426 -9.16 25.77 -1.58
C ASP A 426 -10.13 25.88 -0.40
N PRO A 427 -9.91 25.16 0.72
CA PRO A 427 -10.82 25.19 1.86
C PRO A 427 -10.91 26.55 2.56
N THR A 428 -9.99 27.48 2.27
CA THR A 428 -9.94 28.81 2.89
C THR A 428 -10.59 29.91 2.05
N SER A 429 -10.63 29.74 0.73
CA SER A 429 -11.07 30.80 -0.20
C SER A 429 -12.15 30.36 -1.20
N ALA A 430 -12.28 29.06 -1.48
CA ALA A 430 -13.26 28.53 -2.42
C ALA A 430 -14.41 27.81 -1.69
N PRO A 431 -15.68 28.05 -2.09
CA PRO A 431 -16.82 27.31 -1.55
C PRO A 431 -16.66 25.81 -1.76
N ALA A 432 -16.93 25.01 -0.73
CA ALA A 432 -16.96 23.57 -0.86
C ALA A 432 -18.18 23.12 -1.68
N VAL A 433 -17.94 22.26 -2.68
CA VAL A 433 -18.98 21.64 -3.50
C VAL A 433 -19.43 20.34 -2.81
N PRO A 434 -20.73 20.19 -2.48
CA PRO A 434 -21.22 18.96 -1.86
C PRO A 434 -21.24 17.80 -2.86
N PHE A 435 -20.93 16.59 -2.39
CA PHE A 435 -21.20 15.37 -3.15
C PHE A 435 -22.69 15.03 -3.07
N THR A 436 -23.30 14.77 -4.23
CA THR A 436 -24.72 14.42 -4.35
C THR A 436 -24.90 13.08 -5.03
N ALA A 437 -26.02 12.40 -4.79
CA ALA A 437 -26.39 11.19 -5.52
C ALA A 437 -26.78 11.53 -6.97
N ARG A 438 -26.53 10.60 -7.89
CA ARG A 438 -27.06 10.65 -9.26
C ARG A 438 -27.90 9.39 -9.51
N ASP A 439 -29.11 9.60 -10.01
CA ASP A 439 -30.02 8.49 -10.32
C ASP A 439 -29.38 7.50 -11.30
N GLY A 440 -29.56 6.21 -11.04
CA GLY A 440 -28.97 5.15 -11.85
C GLY A 440 -27.50 4.84 -11.56
N ALA A 441 -26.86 5.55 -10.63
CA ALA A 441 -25.43 5.39 -10.33
C ALA A 441 -25.14 5.33 -8.82
N ALA A 442 -24.09 4.58 -8.45
CA ALA A 442 -23.60 4.52 -7.07
C ALA A 442 -22.55 5.62 -6.79
N GLY A 443 -22.31 5.89 -5.51
CA GLY A 443 -21.33 6.89 -5.08
C GLY A 443 -21.86 8.33 -5.07
N GLY A 444 -20.99 9.24 -4.68
CA GLY A 444 -21.22 10.68 -4.61
C GLY A 444 -20.57 11.40 -5.77
N TRP A 445 -21.24 12.42 -6.28
CA TRP A 445 -20.86 13.12 -7.50
C TRP A 445 -20.79 14.62 -7.26
N ALA A 446 -19.70 15.23 -7.70
CA ALA A 446 -19.48 16.68 -7.69
C ALA A 446 -18.83 17.11 -9.00
N VAL A 447 -19.16 18.31 -9.48
CA VAL A 447 -18.44 18.95 -10.58
C VAL A 447 -17.67 20.12 -10.00
N VAL A 448 -16.36 20.14 -10.22
CA VAL A 448 -15.43 21.09 -9.61
C VAL A 448 -14.62 21.76 -10.70
N ASP A 449 -14.60 23.09 -10.69
CA ASP A 449 -13.73 23.86 -11.57
C ASP A 449 -12.30 23.84 -11.04
N LEU A 450 -11.40 23.18 -11.76
CA LEU A 450 -9.99 23.10 -11.41
C LEU A 450 -9.20 24.22 -12.10
N PRO A 451 -8.33 24.93 -11.37
CA PRO A 451 -7.44 25.92 -11.97
C PRO A 451 -6.42 25.24 -12.88
N ALA A 452 -5.78 26.02 -13.75
CA ALA A 452 -4.69 25.54 -14.59
C ALA A 452 -3.44 25.21 -13.75
N GLY A 453 -2.75 24.13 -14.10
CA GLY A 453 -1.53 23.64 -13.46
C GLY A 453 -1.77 22.77 -12.23
N ALA A 454 -0.69 22.53 -11.49
CA ALA A 454 -0.71 21.73 -10.27
C ALA A 454 -1.43 22.45 -9.13
N SER A 455 -2.36 21.75 -8.48
CA SER A 455 -3.10 22.20 -7.31
C SER A 455 -3.47 21.02 -6.40
N THR A 456 -4.34 21.23 -5.41
CA THR A 456 -4.76 20.18 -4.48
C THR A 456 -6.25 20.27 -4.25
N LEU A 457 -6.93 19.13 -4.37
CA LEU A 457 -8.32 18.99 -3.96
C LEU A 457 -8.38 18.57 -2.49
N THR A 458 -9.22 19.25 -1.74
CA THR A 458 -9.52 18.93 -0.35
C THR A 458 -10.87 18.21 -0.30
N VAL A 459 -10.85 16.94 0.09
CA VAL A 459 -12.05 16.10 0.24
C VAL A 459 -12.36 15.96 1.73
N SER A 460 -13.54 16.41 2.14
CA SER A 460 -14.05 16.23 3.50
C SER A 460 -15.08 15.11 3.50
N ALA A 461 -14.87 14.05 4.27
CA ALA A 461 -15.79 12.93 4.41
C ALA A 461 -15.65 12.27 5.79
N GLY A 462 -16.76 11.90 6.43
CA GLY A 462 -16.74 11.21 7.73
C GLY A 462 -16.05 12.01 8.85
N GLY A 463 -16.10 13.35 8.79
CA GLY A 463 -15.41 14.24 9.73
C GLY A 463 -13.88 14.30 9.56
N VAL A 464 -13.34 13.67 8.52
CA VAL A 464 -11.91 13.69 8.19
C VAL A 464 -11.72 14.45 6.87
N THR A 465 -10.66 15.25 6.84
CA THR A 465 -10.24 15.96 5.63
C THR A 465 -9.02 15.28 5.05
N SER A 466 -9.08 14.94 3.77
CA SER A 466 -7.99 14.37 2.98
C SER A 466 -7.64 15.27 1.81
N THR A 467 -6.40 15.24 1.35
CA THR A 467 -5.94 15.99 0.18
C THR A 467 -5.62 15.06 -0.98
N VAL A 468 -5.95 15.51 -2.19
CA VAL A 468 -5.70 14.79 -3.45
C VAL A 468 -4.91 15.71 -4.37
N PRO A 469 -3.66 15.38 -4.75
CA PRO A 469 -2.88 16.19 -5.68
C PRO A 469 -3.51 16.09 -7.08
N VAL A 470 -3.68 17.23 -7.75
CA VAL A 470 -4.21 17.31 -9.12
C VAL A 470 -3.30 18.17 -9.97
N ASP A 471 -3.21 17.88 -11.26
CA ASP A 471 -2.49 18.70 -12.24
C ASP A 471 -3.26 18.70 -13.55
N THR A 472 -3.82 19.86 -13.88
CA THR A 472 -4.60 20.05 -15.10
C THR A 472 -3.76 20.51 -16.29
N GLY A 473 -2.46 20.77 -16.09
CA GLY A 473 -1.57 21.31 -17.09
C GLY A 473 -1.75 22.80 -17.34
N SER A 474 -0.82 23.38 -18.11
CA SER A 474 -0.72 24.83 -18.34
C SER A 474 -1.43 25.33 -19.60
N ALA A 475 -1.98 24.43 -20.42
CA ALA A 475 -2.67 24.82 -21.64
C ALA A 475 -3.92 25.63 -21.31
N ALA A 476 -4.09 26.80 -21.92
CA ALA A 476 -5.35 27.53 -21.88
C ALA A 476 -6.45 26.60 -22.42
N ALA A 477 -7.34 26.13 -21.54
CA ALA A 477 -8.34 25.15 -21.91
C ALA A 477 -9.29 25.74 -22.95
N THR A 478 -9.52 25.01 -24.03
CA THR A 478 -10.87 24.98 -24.58
C THR A 478 -11.68 24.18 -23.57
N PRO A 479 -12.71 24.76 -22.92
CA PRO A 479 -13.55 24.00 -22.01
C PRO A 479 -14.08 22.77 -22.73
N VAL A 480 -13.80 21.59 -22.19
CA VAL A 480 -14.47 20.36 -22.65
C VAL A 480 -15.81 20.33 -21.91
N GLU A 481 -16.75 21.16 -22.34
CA GLU A 481 -18.16 20.89 -22.06
C GLU A 481 -18.48 19.57 -22.77
N GLY A 482 -18.83 18.55 -22.00
CA GLY A 482 -18.96 17.20 -22.55
C GLY A 482 -19.74 16.28 -21.62
N ALA A 483 -20.15 15.15 -22.16
CA ALA A 483 -20.94 14.12 -21.49
C ALA A 483 -20.42 13.76 -20.09
N LEU A 484 -19.11 13.88 -19.83
CA LEU A 484 -18.48 13.55 -18.55
C LEU A 484 -18.98 14.37 -17.35
N THR A 485 -19.20 15.67 -17.49
CA THR A 485 -19.70 16.51 -16.37
C THR A 485 -21.24 16.57 -16.34
N GLY A 486 -21.87 16.27 -17.48
CA GLY A 486 -23.33 16.25 -17.68
C GLY A 486 -24.05 14.98 -17.16
N PRO A 487 -25.28 14.74 -17.64
CA PRO A 487 -26.13 13.61 -17.22
C PRO A 487 -25.53 12.22 -17.47
N ASP A 488 -24.75 12.06 -18.55
CA ASP A 488 -24.08 10.80 -18.91
C ASP A 488 -22.74 10.58 -18.19
N GLY A 489 -22.37 11.52 -17.32
CA GLY A 489 -21.13 11.46 -16.54
C GLY A 489 -20.92 10.14 -15.80
N PRO A 490 -21.96 9.52 -15.20
CA PRO A 490 -21.80 8.22 -14.54
C PRO A 490 -21.34 7.10 -15.45
N GLU A 491 -21.90 7.01 -16.66
CA GLU A 491 -21.48 5.99 -17.62
C GLU A 491 -20.07 6.25 -18.13
N CYS A 492 -19.74 7.51 -18.42
CA CYS A 492 -18.41 7.88 -18.86
C CYS A 492 -17.36 7.61 -17.77
N ALA A 493 -17.68 7.90 -16.51
CA ALA A 493 -16.83 7.58 -15.37
C ALA A 493 -16.65 6.06 -15.16
N ALA A 494 -17.70 5.26 -15.35
CA ALA A 494 -17.61 3.80 -15.26
C ALA A 494 -16.77 3.19 -16.41
N ALA A 495 -16.88 3.75 -17.62
CA ALA A 495 -16.02 3.41 -18.74
C ALA A 495 -14.54 3.72 -18.45
N LEU A 496 -14.24 4.94 -17.95
CA LEU A 496 -12.89 5.35 -17.54
C LEU A 496 -12.34 4.47 -16.41
N LEU A 497 -13.18 4.10 -15.44
CA LEU A 497 -12.78 3.17 -14.39
C LEU A 497 -12.43 1.79 -14.97
N GLY A 498 -13.20 1.31 -15.95
CA GLY A 498 -12.90 0.10 -16.71
C GLY A 498 -11.55 0.13 -17.43
N ASP A 499 -11.21 1.24 -18.07
CA ASP A 499 -9.87 1.43 -18.66
C ASP A 499 -8.78 1.43 -17.58
N LEU A 500 -9.00 2.13 -16.46
CA LEU A 500 -8.04 2.21 -15.34
C LEU A 500 -7.77 0.85 -14.69
N VAL A 501 -8.80 0.04 -14.46
CA VAL A 501 -8.61 -1.30 -13.87
C VAL A 501 -8.07 -2.32 -14.87
N GLY A 502 -8.26 -2.08 -16.18
CA GLY A 502 -7.75 -2.95 -17.25
C GLY A 502 -6.30 -2.69 -17.64
N GLN A 503 -5.73 -1.55 -17.26
CA GLN A 503 -4.36 -1.16 -17.59
C GLN A 503 -3.31 -2.13 -17.05
N ARG A 504 -2.27 -2.35 -17.85
CA ARG A 504 -1.09 -3.12 -17.47
C ARG A 504 0.10 -2.18 -17.25
N PRO A 505 1.10 -2.61 -16.46
CA PRO A 505 2.33 -1.84 -16.30
C PRO A 505 2.98 -1.54 -17.66
N GLY A 506 3.17 -0.25 -17.97
CA GLY A 506 3.74 0.22 -19.23
C GLY A 506 2.72 0.65 -20.28
N ASP A 507 1.42 0.42 -20.06
CA ASP A 507 0.37 0.97 -20.91
C ASP A 507 0.27 2.49 -20.71
N ALA A 508 -0.03 3.22 -21.79
CA ALA A 508 -0.35 4.63 -21.70
C ALA A 508 -1.71 4.81 -21.02
N THR A 509 -1.79 5.64 -19.98
CA THR A 509 -3.07 6.01 -19.37
C THR A 509 -4.00 6.65 -20.43
N PRO A 510 -5.30 6.28 -20.44
CA PRO A 510 -6.27 6.70 -21.43
C PRO A 510 -6.49 8.21 -21.32
N GLU A 511 -6.58 8.88 -22.46
CA GLU A 511 -7.02 10.27 -22.47
C GLU A 511 -8.52 10.33 -22.16
N ALA A 512 -8.90 11.18 -21.22
CA ALA A 512 -10.29 11.46 -20.96
C ALA A 512 -10.81 12.44 -22.03
N GLY A 513 -11.43 11.91 -23.08
CA GLY A 513 -11.91 12.74 -24.21
C GLY A 513 -13.13 12.23 -24.96
N THR A 514 -13.46 10.92 -24.91
CA THR A 514 -14.62 10.38 -25.64
C THR A 514 -15.45 9.50 -24.71
N CYS A 515 -16.68 9.93 -24.48
CA CYS A 515 -17.63 9.22 -23.65
C CYS A 515 -18.45 8.21 -24.48
N PRO A 516 -18.86 7.07 -23.89
CA PRO A 516 -19.70 6.10 -24.60
C PRO A 516 -21.02 6.67 -25.16
N SER A 517 -21.56 7.73 -24.55
CA SER A 517 -22.81 8.35 -24.99
C SER A 517 -22.66 9.29 -26.20
N ASP A 518 -21.43 9.59 -26.63
CA ASP A 518 -21.17 10.51 -27.75
C ASP A 518 -21.55 9.91 -29.11
N THR A 519 -21.56 8.57 -29.24
CA THR A 519 -21.85 7.89 -30.51
C THR A 519 -22.52 6.54 -30.28
N LEU A 520 -23.35 6.09 -31.23
CA LEU A 520 -23.83 4.71 -31.28
C LEU A 520 -22.82 3.83 -32.01
N SER A 521 -22.26 2.85 -31.30
CA SER A 521 -21.34 1.89 -31.91
C SER A 521 -22.06 0.92 -32.84
N GLU A 522 -21.35 0.35 -33.82
CA GLU A 522 -21.94 -0.66 -34.72
C GLU A 522 -22.35 -1.93 -33.96
N ALA A 523 -21.61 -2.30 -32.92
CA ALA A 523 -21.94 -3.44 -32.06
C ALA A 523 -23.27 -3.22 -31.33
N ASP A 524 -23.46 -2.03 -30.75
CA ASP A 524 -24.72 -1.67 -30.10
C ASP A 524 -25.88 -1.58 -31.09
N ALA A 525 -25.65 -0.98 -32.27
CA ALA A 525 -26.65 -0.92 -33.33
C ALA A 525 -27.06 -2.33 -33.79
N GLY A 526 -26.11 -3.25 -33.95
CA GLY A 526 -26.37 -4.66 -34.26
C GLY A 526 -27.20 -5.36 -33.18
N ALA A 527 -26.88 -5.14 -31.91
CA ALA A 527 -27.63 -5.69 -30.79
C ALA A 527 -29.08 -5.18 -30.73
N LEU A 528 -29.29 -3.89 -31.00
CA LEU A 528 -30.63 -3.29 -31.07
C LEU A 528 -31.42 -3.86 -32.25
N ARG A 529 -30.82 -3.96 -33.45
CA ARG A 529 -31.45 -4.58 -34.64
C ARG A 529 -31.90 -6.02 -34.34
N ALA A 530 -31.00 -6.82 -33.77
CA ALA A 530 -31.27 -8.20 -33.41
C ALA A 530 -32.39 -8.34 -32.37
N THR A 531 -32.41 -7.42 -31.39
CA THR A 531 -33.47 -7.38 -30.36
C THR A 531 -34.82 -7.10 -31.00
N ILE A 532 -34.96 -6.04 -31.81
CA ILE A 532 -36.23 -5.69 -32.45
C ILE A 532 -36.76 -6.82 -33.32
N ARG A 533 -35.91 -7.43 -34.15
CA ARG A 533 -36.33 -8.57 -34.98
C ARG A 533 -36.84 -9.71 -34.12
N THR A 534 -36.13 -10.03 -33.04
CA THR A 534 -36.54 -11.08 -32.09
C THR A 534 -37.91 -10.75 -31.48
N LEU A 535 -38.17 -9.51 -31.09
CA LEU A 535 -39.48 -9.12 -30.53
C LEU A 535 -40.62 -9.32 -31.52
N THR A 536 -40.43 -8.85 -32.76
CA THR A 536 -41.48 -8.92 -33.78
C THR A 536 -41.73 -10.34 -34.25
N ASP A 537 -40.68 -11.17 -34.35
CA ASP A 537 -40.79 -12.60 -34.67
C ASP A 537 -41.57 -13.37 -33.59
N HIS A 538 -41.47 -12.93 -32.33
CA HIS A 538 -42.24 -13.48 -31.21
C HIS A 538 -43.63 -12.82 -31.02
N GLY A 539 -44.06 -12.00 -31.98
CA GLY A 539 -45.43 -11.49 -32.05
C GLY A 539 -45.68 -10.20 -31.27
N VAL A 540 -44.65 -9.46 -30.84
CA VAL A 540 -44.81 -8.11 -30.30
C VAL A 540 -45.26 -7.16 -31.41
N ARG A 541 -46.44 -6.55 -31.25
CA ARG A 541 -47.07 -5.69 -32.28
C ARG A 541 -47.12 -4.22 -31.93
N SER A 542 -46.74 -3.84 -30.71
CA SER A 542 -46.78 -2.47 -30.20
C SER A 542 -45.49 -2.20 -29.42
N VAL A 543 -44.83 -1.08 -29.68
CA VAL A 543 -43.53 -0.73 -29.09
C VAL A 543 -43.54 0.71 -28.59
N ARG A 544 -43.10 0.91 -27.36
CA ARG A 544 -42.81 2.23 -26.77
C ARG A 544 -41.30 2.39 -26.65
N VAL A 545 -40.76 3.48 -27.21
CA VAL A 545 -39.33 3.78 -27.17
C VAL A 545 -39.08 4.94 -26.23
N VAL A 546 -38.20 4.77 -25.25
CA VAL A 546 -37.75 5.82 -24.33
C VAL A 546 -36.29 6.15 -24.62
N ALA A 547 -36.04 7.44 -24.82
CA ALA A 547 -34.77 8.00 -25.23
C ALA A 547 -34.53 9.33 -24.49
N ASP A 548 -33.27 9.78 -24.46
CA ASP A 548 -32.85 11.12 -24.05
C ASP A 548 -32.10 11.86 -25.17
N ASP A 549 -31.57 13.02 -24.82
CA ASP A 549 -30.89 13.96 -25.73
C ASP A 549 -29.43 13.61 -26.04
N SER A 550 -28.90 12.51 -25.50
CA SER A 550 -27.54 12.09 -25.83
C SER A 550 -27.44 11.68 -27.31
N PRO A 551 -26.34 12.00 -28.02
CA PRO A 551 -26.19 11.64 -29.43
C PRO A 551 -26.39 10.15 -29.71
N ARG A 552 -25.87 9.28 -28.84
CA ARG A 552 -26.09 7.83 -28.92
C ARG A 552 -27.57 7.45 -28.80
N SER A 553 -28.27 8.00 -27.81
CA SER A 553 -29.68 7.70 -27.58
C SER A 553 -30.55 8.15 -28.76
N LEU A 554 -30.31 9.35 -29.30
CA LEU A 554 -31.03 9.84 -30.47
C LEU A 554 -30.85 8.92 -31.68
N ALA A 555 -29.62 8.49 -31.96
CA ALA A 555 -29.33 7.54 -33.03
C ALA A 555 -29.97 6.15 -32.78
N ALA A 556 -29.92 5.66 -31.54
CA ALA A 556 -30.52 4.38 -31.16
C ALA A 556 -32.05 4.41 -31.26
N ALA A 557 -32.67 5.50 -30.84
CA ALA A 557 -34.12 5.68 -30.89
C ALA A 557 -34.63 5.73 -32.34
N GLU A 558 -33.91 6.44 -33.21
CA GLU A 558 -34.22 6.44 -34.65
C GLU A 558 -34.13 5.02 -35.23
N LEU A 559 -33.00 4.33 -35.00
CA LEU A 559 -32.80 2.95 -35.45
C LEU A 559 -33.93 2.02 -35.00
N VAL A 560 -34.27 2.05 -33.70
CA VAL A 560 -35.32 1.20 -33.13
C VAL A 560 -36.68 1.52 -33.75
N ARG A 561 -37.04 2.80 -33.90
CA ARG A 561 -38.32 3.21 -34.50
C ARG A 561 -38.43 2.79 -35.96
N THR A 562 -37.37 2.99 -36.76
CA THR A 562 -37.32 2.55 -38.16
C THR A 562 -37.54 1.05 -38.26
N ARG A 563 -36.76 0.25 -37.51
CA ARG A 563 -36.84 -1.23 -37.58
C ARG A 563 -38.15 -1.78 -37.07
N ALA A 564 -38.71 -1.22 -35.99
CA ALA A 564 -40.01 -1.63 -35.49
C ALA A 564 -41.11 -1.38 -36.54
N THR A 565 -41.07 -0.25 -37.23
CA THR A 565 -42.03 0.11 -38.28
C THR A 565 -41.88 -0.79 -39.51
N GLU A 566 -40.65 -1.05 -39.96
CA GLU A 566 -40.35 -1.97 -41.08
C GLU A 566 -40.86 -3.39 -40.80
N ALA A 567 -40.78 -3.83 -39.54
CA ALA A 567 -41.27 -5.13 -39.09
C ALA A 567 -42.78 -5.14 -38.75
N GLY A 568 -43.50 -4.03 -38.99
CA GLY A 568 -44.95 -3.94 -38.83
C GLY A 568 -45.46 -3.71 -37.39
N ALA A 569 -44.57 -3.36 -36.45
CA ALA A 569 -44.97 -2.99 -35.09
C ALA A 569 -45.42 -1.52 -35.03
N ARG A 570 -46.49 -1.25 -34.25
CA ARG A 570 -47.02 0.09 -34.02
C ARG A 570 -46.22 0.81 -32.94
N LEU A 571 -45.78 2.03 -33.23
CA LEU A 571 -45.15 2.90 -32.22
C LEU A 571 -46.22 3.55 -31.33
N VAL A 572 -46.01 3.52 -30.02
CA VAL A 572 -46.91 4.17 -29.03
C VAL A 572 -46.13 5.12 -28.13
N GLU A 573 -46.69 6.30 -27.90
CA GLU A 573 -46.09 7.32 -27.02
C GLU A 573 -46.47 7.10 -25.55
N ARG A 574 -47.72 6.69 -25.32
CA ARG A 574 -48.28 6.46 -23.98
C ARG A 574 -48.14 4.99 -23.57
N PRO A 575 -48.01 4.71 -22.26
CA PRO A 575 -48.04 3.35 -21.74
C PRO A 575 -49.31 2.63 -22.19
N ASP A 576 -49.13 1.43 -22.73
CA ASP A 576 -50.19 0.56 -23.26
C ASP A 576 -49.95 -0.88 -22.78
N ALA A 577 -51.01 -1.61 -22.47
CA ALA A 577 -50.91 -2.95 -21.90
C ALA A 577 -50.20 -3.92 -22.86
N ASP A 578 -50.50 -3.81 -24.16
CA ASP A 578 -49.96 -4.72 -25.20
C ASP A 578 -48.60 -4.30 -25.77
N SER A 579 -48.02 -3.20 -25.28
CA SER A 579 -46.73 -2.70 -25.78
C SER A 579 -45.54 -3.44 -25.18
N ALA A 580 -44.42 -3.51 -25.90
CA ALA A 580 -43.10 -3.71 -25.30
C ALA A 580 -42.48 -2.35 -24.98
N LEU A 581 -41.83 -2.22 -23.82
CA LEU A 581 -41.05 -1.04 -23.45
C LEU A 581 -39.60 -1.25 -23.88
N ILE A 582 -39.04 -0.32 -24.66
CA ILE A 582 -37.65 -0.33 -25.10
C ILE A 582 -36.96 0.94 -24.62
N VAL A 583 -35.95 0.79 -23.76
CA VAL A 583 -35.23 1.91 -23.15
C VAL A 583 -33.83 2.00 -23.77
N VAL A 584 -33.58 3.11 -24.47
CA VAL A 584 -32.31 3.43 -25.15
C VAL A 584 -31.74 4.77 -24.69
N SER A 585 -32.14 5.25 -23.51
CA SER A 585 -31.56 6.43 -22.87
C SER A 585 -30.25 6.09 -22.13
N GLY A 586 -29.60 7.09 -21.54
CA GLY A 586 -28.62 6.99 -20.48
C GLY A 586 -29.22 6.56 -19.14
N TRP A 587 -28.37 6.47 -18.12
CA TRP A 587 -28.67 5.77 -16.87
C TRP A 587 -29.74 6.44 -16.02
N ALA A 588 -29.68 7.77 -15.84
CA ALA A 588 -30.64 8.47 -14.98
C ALA A 588 -32.08 8.44 -15.56
N PRO A 589 -32.31 8.77 -16.85
CA PRO A 589 -33.64 8.63 -17.44
C PRO A 589 -34.15 7.19 -17.47
N ALA A 590 -33.27 6.20 -17.68
CA ALA A 590 -33.63 4.79 -17.62
C ALA A 590 -34.09 4.39 -16.22
N ALA A 591 -33.33 4.73 -15.18
CA ALA A 591 -33.66 4.42 -13.80
C ALA A 591 -34.99 5.06 -13.36
N ALA A 592 -35.27 6.30 -13.79
CA ALA A 592 -36.54 6.97 -13.54
C ALA A 592 -37.71 6.26 -14.26
N THR A 593 -37.53 5.92 -15.53
CA THR A 593 -38.53 5.23 -16.36
C THR A 593 -38.89 3.86 -15.79
N LEU A 594 -37.90 3.08 -15.37
CA LEU A 594 -38.10 1.74 -14.81
C LEU A 594 -38.79 1.79 -13.45
N ARG A 595 -38.44 2.77 -12.61
CA ARG A 595 -39.12 3.01 -11.33
C ARG A 595 -40.59 3.35 -11.54
N GLU A 596 -40.87 4.22 -12.50
CA GLU A 596 -42.24 4.60 -12.85
C GLU A 596 -43.03 3.40 -13.41
N ALA A 597 -42.45 2.66 -14.35
CA ALA A 597 -43.08 1.47 -14.93
C ALA A 597 -43.41 0.42 -13.85
N SER A 598 -42.49 0.19 -12.92
CA SER A 598 -42.67 -0.76 -11.81
C SER A 598 -43.76 -0.31 -10.83
N ALA A 599 -43.80 0.99 -10.50
CA ALA A 599 -44.86 1.54 -9.66
C ALA A 599 -46.23 1.36 -10.32
N ARG A 600 -46.36 1.66 -11.61
CA ARG A 600 -47.62 1.48 -12.35
C ARG A 600 -48.03 0.01 -12.48
N ALA A 601 -47.08 -0.90 -12.64
CA ALA A 601 -47.38 -2.33 -12.79
C ALA A 601 -48.14 -2.93 -11.59
N LEU A 602 -48.03 -2.32 -10.40
CA LEU A 602 -48.79 -2.72 -9.21
C LEU A 602 -50.29 -2.38 -9.30
N GLU A 603 -50.65 -1.36 -10.07
CA GLU A 603 -52.03 -0.87 -10.18
C GLU A 603 -52.67 -1.29 -11.51
N THR A 604 -51.95 -1.10 -12.62
CA THR A 604 -52.39 -1.42 -13.97
C THR A 604 -51.19 -1.92 -14.75
N PRO A 605 -51.10 -3.24 -15.02
CA PRO A 605 -50.02 -3.80 -15.81
C PRO A 605 -49.89 -3.07 -17.16
N THR A 606 -48.77 -2.39 -17.34
CA THR A 606 -48.38 -1.76 -18.59
C THR A 606 -47.15 -2.49 -19.09
N HIS A 607 -47.03 -2.66 -20.41
CA HIS A 607 -45.91 -3.32 -21.06
C HIS A 607 -45.85 -4.87 -20.96
N LEU A 608 -46.97 -5.57 -21.22
CA LEU A 608 -47.02 -7.05 -21.25
C LEU A 608 -46.12 -7.65 -22.34
N GLY A 609 -45.73 -6.87 -23.35
CA GLY A 609 -44.72 -7.28 -24.34
C GLY A 609 -43.31 -7.42 -23.78
N GLY A 610 -43.07 -6.99 -22.53
CA GLY A 610 -41.78 -7.05 -21.83
C GLY A 610 -41.05 -5.70 -21.76
N THR A 611 -40.03 -5.65 -20.91
CA THR A 611 -39.13 -4.50 -20.75
C THR A 611 -37.74 -4.84 -21.26
N TYR A 612 -37.30 -4.15 -22.31
CA TYR A 612 -36.02 -4.36 -22.99
C TYR A 612 -35.15 -3.13 -22.84
N LEU A 613 -33.88 -3.35 -22.48
CA LEU A 613 -32.91 -2.29 -22.26
C LEU A 613 -31.84 -2.34 -23.33
N ALA A 614 -31.24 -1.19 -23.64
CA ALA A 614 -30.03 -1.12 -24.43
C ALA A 614 -28.82 -1.81 -23.75
N PRO A 615 -27.81 -2.28 -24.51
CA PRO A 615 -26.66 -3.02 -23.95
C PRO A 615 -25.93 -2.31 -22.79
N TRP A 616 -25.82 -0.99 -22.86
CA TRP A 616 -25.12 -0.15 -21.87
C TRP A 616 -25.88 0.09 -20.56
N LEU A 617 -27.12 -0.42 -20.46
CA LEU A 617 -27.98 -0.23 -19.28
C LEU A 617 -27.88 -1.37 -18.25
N LEU A 618 -27.05 -2.39 -18.50
CA LEU A 618 -26.69 -3.34 -17.44
C LEU A 618 -25.69 -2.68 -16.48
N THR A 619 -26.28 -2.09 -15.43
CA THR A 619 -25.61 -1.58 -14.22
C THR A 619 -26.59 -1.69 -13.06
N ALA A 620 -26.09 -1.97 -11.86
CA ALA A 620 -26.93 -2.19 -10.67
C ALA A 620 -27.92 -1.04 -10.42
N GLY A 621 -27.49 0.22 -10.59
CA GLY A 621 -28.34 1.38 -10.33
C GLY A 621 -29.57 1.51 -11.24
N VAL A 622 -29.56 0.82 -12.38
CA VAL A 622 -30.64 0.79 -13.38
C VAL A 622 -31.47 -0.48 -13.25
N VAL A 623 -30.85 -1.67 -13.35
CA VAL A 623 -31.59 -2.94 -13.45
C VAL A 623 -32.34 -3.31 -12.16
N THR A 624 -31.92 -2.78 -11.01
CA THR A 624 -32.61 -2.96 -9.72
C THR A 624 -33.90 -2.14 -9.60
N ARG A 625 -34.19 -1.24 -10.55
CA ARG A 625 -35.39 -0.38 -10.53
C ARG A 625 -36.63 -1.04 -11.09
N THR A 626 -36.52 -2.28 -11.56
CA THR A 626 -37.64 -3.08 -12.08
C THR A 626 -37.60 -4.52 -11.59
N SER A 627 -38.77 -5.15 -11.56
CA SER A 627 -38.92 -6.57 -11.19
C SER A 627 -38.39 -7.51 -12.25
N SER A 628 -38.34 -7.08 -13.52
CA SER A 628 -37.68 -7.83 -14.59
C SER A 628 -37.32 -6.93 -15.75
N SER A 629 -36.20 -7.23 -16.40
CA SER A 629 -35.78 -6.61 -17.66
C SER A 629 -34.96 -7.58 -18.49
N VAL A 630 -34.88 -7.33 -19.79
CA VAL A 630 -34.06 -8.10 -20.73
C VAL A 630 -33.03 -7.17 -21.36
N VAL A 631 -31.77 -7.60 -21.39
CA VAL A 631 -30.64 -6.83 -21.93
C VAL A 631 -29.90 -7.67 -22.97
N PRO A 632 -29.65 -7.17 -24.20
CA PRO A 632 -28.77 -7.83 -25.16
C PRO A 632 -27.31 -7.57 -24.79
N LEU A 633 -26.51 -8.62 -24.62
CA LEU A 633 -25.09 -8.53 -24.25
C LEU A 633 -24.21 -9.37 -25.17
N ALA A 634 -23.04 -8.83 -25.47
CA ALA A 634 -21.95 -9.46 -26.22
C ALA A 634 -20.96 -10.24 -25.31
N PHE A 635 -21.39 -10.56 -24.10
CA PHE A 635 -20.64 -11.35 -23.14
C PHE A 635 -21.61 -11.95 -22.13
N ASN A 636 -21.18 -12.98 -21.40
CA ASN A 636 -21.96 -13.56 -20.31
C ASN A 636 -21.47 -13.05 -18.94
N PRO A 637 -22.31 -12.33 -18.16
CA PRO A 637 -21.96 -11.85 -16.82
C PRO A 637 -21.55 -12.96 -15.84
N GLN A 638 -21.91 -14.21 -16.13
CA GLN A 638 -21.57 -15.37 -15.31
C GLN A 638 -20.21 -15.99 -15.63
N ASP A 639 -19.55 -15.55 -16.70
CA ASP A 639 -18.25 -16.08 -17.10
C ASP A 639 -17.12 -15.57 -16.21
N GLN A 640 -16.01 -16.32 -16.19
CA GLN A 640 -14.86 -16.03 -15.32
C GLN A 640 -14.25 -14.65 -15.60
N LEU A 641 -14.20 -14.22 -16.86
CA LEU A 641 -13.65 -12.91 -17.23
C LEU A 641 -14.53 -11.76 -16.75
N ALA A 642 -15.86 -11.89 -16.88
CA ALA A 642 -16.81 -10.90 -16.37
C ALA A 642 -16.78 -10.80 -14.84
N LYS A 643 -16.65 -11.94 -14.15
CA LYS A 643 -16.48 -11.98 -12.68
C LYS A 643 -15.14 -11.40 -12.24
N ARG A 644 -14.07 -11.62 -13.01
CA ARG A 644 -12.76 -11.03 -12.76
C ARG A 644 -12.82 -9.51 -12.84
N TYR A 645 -13.40 -8.96 -13.90
CA TYR A 645 -13.62 -7.51 -14.02
C TYR A 645 -14.40 -6.96 -12.83
N ALA A 646 -15.50 -7.61 -12.44
CA ALA A 646 -16.31 -7.17 -11.31
C ALA A 646 -15.52 -7.16 -9.98
N GLY A 647 -14.66 -8.16 -9.77
CA GLY A 647 -13.74 -8.18 -8.62
C GLY A 647 -12.67 -7.08 -8.66
N GLU A 648 -12.10 -6.81 -9.84
CA GLU A 648 -11.10 -5.75 -10.03
C GLU A 648 -11.71 -4.35 -9.80
N VAL A 649 -12.94 -4.10 -10.27
CA VAL A 649 -13.69 -2.87 -9.98
C VAL A 649 -14.00 -2.74 -8.50
N GLY A 650 -14.53 -3.78 -7.86
CA GLY A 650 -14.85 -3.75 -6.44
C GLY A 650 -13.62 -3.51 -5.55
N ALA A 651 -12.44 -3.99 -5.96
CA ALA A 651 -11.18 -3.72 -5.28
C ALA A 651 -10.69 -2.27 -5.48
N ALA A 652 -10.79 -1.76 -6.72
CA ALA A 652 -10.32 -0.41 -7.04
C ALA A 652 -11.25 0.71 -6.56
N PHE A 653 -12.56 0.44 -6.51
CA PHE A 653 -13.60 1.41 -6.16
C PHE A 653 -14.68 0.75 -5.29
N PRO A 654 -14.46 0.64 -3.97
CA PRO A 654 -15.37 -0.07 -3.07
C PRO A 654 -16.82 0.43 -3.14
N GLY A 655 -17.77 -0.51 -3.23
CA GLY A 655 -19.20 -0.20 -3.37
C GLY A 655 -19.65 0.08 -4.81
N GLU A 656 -18.75 0.07 -5.78
CA GLU A 656 -19.13 0.10 -7.20
C GLU A 656 -19.50 -1.29 -7.71
N ALA A 657 -20.65 -1.37 -8.37
CA ALA A 657 -21.05 -2.57 -9.12
C ALA A 657 -20.48 -2.52 -10.54
N PRO A 658 -20.20 -3.67 -11.18
CA PRO A 658 -19.77 -3.69 -12.57
C PRO A 658 -20.85 -3.12 -13.50
N SER A 659 -20.41 -2.54 -14.62
CA SER A 659 -21.29 -2.05 -15.69
C SER A 659 -20.81 -2.56 -17.05
N THR A 660 -21.73 -2.65 -18.03
CA THR A 660 -21.35 -3.00 -19.41
C THR A 660 -20.32 -2.03 -19.97
N SER A 661 -20.54 -0.71 -19.82
CA SER A 661 -19.65 0.31 -20.41
C SER A 661 -18.23 0.24 -19.84
N GLY A 662 -18.08 -0.09 -18.56
CA GLY A 662 -16.77 -0.35 -17.96
C GLY A 662 -16.16 -1.70 -18.38
N TYR A 663 -16.95 -2.76 -18.51
CA TYR A 663 -16.45 -4.07 -18.95
C TYR A 663 -15.93 -4.04 -20.39
N VAL A 664 -16.62 -3.35 -21.30
CA VAL A 664 -16.18 -3.21 -22.70
C VAL A 664 -14.81 -2.54 -22.78
N ARG A 665 -14.60 -1.48 -21.98
CA ARG A 665 -13.31 -0.77 -21.88
C ARG A 665 -12.21 -1.65 -21.28
N TRP A 666 -12.51 -2.32 -20.17
CA TRP A 666 -11.61 -3.27 -19.52
C TRP A 666 -11.20 -4.42 -20.46
N ALA A 667 -12.16 -4.97 -21.20
CA ALA A 667 -11.95 -6.07 -22.13
C ALA A 667 -11.02 -5.65 -23.28
N ALA A 668 -11.21 -4.45 -23.82
CA ALA A 668 -10.34 -3.88 -24.85
C ALA A 668 -8.88 -3.75 -24.38
N HIS A 669 -8.66 -3.19 -23.18
CA HIS A 669 -7.31 -3.11 -22.58
C HIS A 669 -6.73 -4.49 -22.27
N SER A 670 -7.59 -5.41 -21.83
CA SER A 670 -7.21 -6.78 -21.50
C SER A 670 -7.01 -7.67 -22.73
N GLY A 671 -7.26 -7.18 -23.95
CA GLY A 671 -7.22 -7.98 -25.18
C GLY A 671 -8.23 -9.15 -25.17
N VAL A 672 -9.33 -8.99 -24.44
CA VAL A 672 -10.42 -9.95 -24.34
C VAL A 672 -11.40 -9.65 -25.47
N PRO A 673 -11.62 -10.58 -26.42
CA PRO A 673 -12.63 -10.40 -27.45
C PRO A 673 -14.03 -10.47 -26.84
N LEU A 674 -14.94 -9.64 -27.35
CA LEU A 674 -16.38 -9.73 -27.10
C LEU A 674 -17.03 -10.60 -28.18
N ASP A 675 -18.17 -11.21 -27.86
CA ASP A 675 -18.92 -12.02 -28.81
C ASP A 675 -19.54 -11.14 -29.91
N GLU A 676 -19.34 -11.51 -31.17
CA GLU A 676 -19.91 -10.78 -32.31
C GLU A 676 -21.45 -10.87 -32.37
N ARG A 677 -22.02 -11.92 -31.75
CA ARG A 677 -23.46 -12.20 -31.72
C ARG A 677 -23.99 -12.04 -30.30
N PRO A 678 -24.75 -10.98 -30.00
CA PRO A 678 -25.27 -10.77 -28.66
C PRO A 678 -26.34 -11.81 -28.32
N ALA A 679 -26.44 -12.20 -27.05
CA ALA A 679 -27.56 -12.97 -26.53
C ALA A 679 -28.43 -12.10 -25.62
N LEU A 680 -29.70 -12.47 -25.46
CA LEU A 680 -30.59 -11.82 -24.50
C LEU A 680 -30.36 -12.40 -23.11
N PHE A 681 -30.21 -11.53 -22.13
CA PHE A 681 -30.07 -11.87 -20.73
C PHE A 681 -31.24 -11.28 -19.94
N GLY A 682 -31.89 -12.12 -19.13
CA GLY A 682 -32.89 -11.70 -18.16
C GLY A 682 -32.22 -11.25 -16.88
N ALA A 683 -32.56 -10.04 -16.42
CA ALA A 683 -32.13 -9.46 -15.16
C ALA A 683 -33.33 -9.33 -14.23
N ALA A 684 -33.29 -10.03 -13.09
CA ALA A 684 -34.38 -10.06 -12.12
C ALA A 684 -33.84 -10.19 -10.68
N PRO A 685 -34.54 -9.60 -9.68
CA PRO A 685 -34.22 -9.81 -8.29
C PRO A 685 -34.46 -11.28 -7.90
N VAL A 686 -33.62 -11.80 -7.02
CA VAL A 686 -33.72 -13.13 -6.44
C VAL A 686 -33.60 -12.95 -4.95
N ASP A 687 -34.74 -12.97 -4.27
CA ASP A 687 -34.77 -12.98 -2.82
C ASP A 687 -34.80 -14.44 -2.37
N VAL A 688 -33.73 -14.91 -1.73
CA VAL A 688 -33.67 -16.26 -1.16
C VAL A 688 -33.92 -16.13 0.35
N PRO A 689 -35.15 -16.38 0.84
CA PRO A 689 -35.41 -16.39 2.26
C PRO A 689 -34.72 -17.60 2.89
N MET A 690 -33.56 -17.40 3.53
CA MET A 690 -32.86 -18.47 4.27
C MET A 690 -33.30 -18.46 5.74
N THR A 691 -34.30 -19.28 6.07
CA THR A 691 -34.59 -19.68 7.45
C THR A 691 -33.81 -20.94 7.81
N VAL A 692 -32.57 -20.82 8.28
CA VAL A 692 -31.95 -21.84 9.15
C VAL A 692 -30.73 -21.25 9.86
N ASN A 693 -30.92 -20.82 11.11
CA ASN A 693 -29.81 -20.79 12.06
C ASN A 693 -29.68 -22.19 12.66
N ALA A 694 -28.49 -22.77 12.64
CA ALA A 694 -28.21 -23.94 13.47
C ALA A 694 -28.23 -23.50 14.95
N PRO A 695 -28.77 -24.29 15.88
CA PRO A 695 -28.79 -23.92 17.30
C PRO A 695 -27.35 -23.87 17.84
N GLY A 696 -26.86 -22.68 18.18
CA GLY A 696 -25.56 -22.49 18.82
C GLY A 696 -24.64 -21.46 18.15
N ASP A 697 -24.99 -20.93 16.98
CA ASP A 697 -24.21 -19.89 16.31
C ASP A 697 -24.71 -18.50 16.78
N THR A 698 -23.98 -17.88 17.72
CA THR A 698 -24.29 -16.53 18.23
C THR A 698 -23.61 -15.41 17.46
N ASP A 699 -22.70 -15.75 16.54
CA ASP A 699 -22.01 -14.79 15.69
C ASP A 699 -22.46 -15.02 14.25
N GLY A 700 -23.55 -14.35 13.87
CA GLY A 700 -24.03 -14.26 12.50
C GLY A 700 -23.01 -13.56 11.61
N HIS A 701 -21.90 -14.23 11.28
CA HIS A 701 -21.01 -13.86 10.20
C HIS A 701 -21.63 -14.29 8.88
N HIS A 702 -22.74 -13.62 8.55
CA HIS A 702 -23.36 -13.67 7.24
C HIS A 702 -22.29 -13.33 6.20
N GLY A 703 -22.06 -14.21 5.22
CA GLY A 703 -21.19 -13.90 4.10
C GLY A 703 -21.64 -12.59 3.49
N GLY A 704 -20.78 -11.57 3.53
CA GLY A 704 -21.09 -10.25 2.99
C GLY A 704 -21.60 -10.35 1.55
N GLY A 705 -22.46 -9.41 1.13
CA GLY A 705 -22.94 -9.34 -0.25
C GLY A 705 -21.77 -9.39 -1.24
N ASN A 706 -21.90 -10.18 -2.31
CA ASN A 706 -20.82 -10.36 -3.28
C ASN A 706 -20.54 -9.02 -4.00
N PRO A 707 -19.41 -8.35 -3.74
CA PRO A 707 -19.10 -7.06 -4.38
C PRO A 707 -18.90 -7.20 -5.90
N ALA A 708 -18.68 -8.42 -6.40
CA ALA A 708 -18.56 -8.73 -7.82
C ALA A 708 -19.90 -9.10 -8.49
N ALA A 709 -21.05 -8.81 -7.86
CA ALA A 709 -22.36 -9.13 -8.42
C ALA A 709 -22.82 -8.08 -9.45
N TRP A 710 -23.11 -8.54 -10.68
CA TRP A 710 -23.68 -7.72 -11.76
C TRP A 710 -25.11 -7.21 -11.48
N PHE A 711 -25.84 -7.93 -10.62
CA PHE A 711 -27.12 -7.51 -10.07
C PHE A 711 -27.10 -7.82 -8.57
N PRO A 712 -26.83 -6.83 -7.70
CA PRO A 712 -26.91 -7.01 -6.25
C PRO A 712 -28.33 -7.45 -5.84
N HIS A 713 -28.44 -8.56 -5.10
CA HIS A 713 -29.73 -9.20 -4.73
C HIS A 713 -30.56 -9.72 -5.91
N GLY A 714 -29.90 -9.98 -7.04
CA GLY A 714 -30.55 -10.56 -8.21
C GLY A 714 -29.64 -11.47 -9.01
N THR A 715 -30.11 -11.84 -10.19
CA THR A 715 -29.36 -12.65 -11.13
C THR A 715 -29.50 -12.11 -12.53
N VAL A 716 -28.46 -12.36 -13.34
CA VAL A 716 -28.45 -12.10 -14.77
C VAL A 716 -28.14 -13.42 -15.45
N VAL A 717 -29.10 -13.95 -16.22
CA VAL A 717 -29.03 -15.27 -16.84
C VAL A 717 -29.39 -15.20 -18.33
N PRO A 718 -28.77 -16.02 -19.19
CA PRO A 718 -29.14 -16.06 -20.60
C PRO A 718 -30.57 -16.57 -20.76
N VAL A 719 -31.36 -15.88 -21.56
CA VAL A 719 -32.75 -16.26 -21.91
C VAL A 719 -32.92 -16.52 -23.41
N SER A 720 -31.87 -16.34 -24.21
CA SER A 720 -31.82 -16.73 -25.62
C SER A 720 -30.49 -17.37 -25.99
N ALA A 721 -30.48 -18.06 -27.13
CA ALA A 721 -29.25 -18.33 -27.87
C ALA A 721 -28.68 -17.02 -28.47
N PRO A 722 -27.42 -17.00 -28.94
CA PRO A 722 -26.86 -15.85 -29.65
C PRO A 722 -27.74 -15.45 -30.84
N LEU A 723 -28.06 -14.16 -30.92
CA LEU A 723 -28.90 -13.57 -31.94
C LEU A 723 -28.10 -13.30 -33.23
N ASP A 724 -28.78 -13.30 -34.36
CA ASP A 724 -28.17 -12.87 -35.63
C ASP A 724 -28.15 -11.33 -35.73
N PRO A 725 -27.00 -10.67 -35.89
CA PRO A 725 -26.94 -9.22 -35.97
C PRO A 725 -27.27 -8.68 -37.37
N SER A 726 -27.45 -9.53 -38.40
CA SER A 726 -27.63 -9.11 -39.81
C SER A 726 -29.03 -8.64 -40.16
#